data_AF-A0A847AD68-F1
#
_entry.id   AF-A0A847AD68-F1
#
_cell.length_a   1.000
_cell.length_b   1.000
_cell.length_c   1.000
_cell.angle_alpha   90.00
_cell.angle_beta   90.00
_cell.angle_gamma   90.00
#
_symmetry.space_group_name_H-M   'P 1'
#
loop_
_entity.id
_entity.type
_entity.pdbx_description
1 polymer ?
#
loop_
_entity_poly.entity_id
_entity_poly.type
_entity_poly.pdbx_seq_one_letter_code
_entity_poly.pdbx_strand_id
1 'polypeptide(L)'
;MTGTFFCFSSRGEALALRLAEEAEDRVVRIGPGKLAEETARWWPRSGFLVFVSSLGVTVRAIAPHLKDKETDPAVIVVTEDGATVLPVAGAHLGGGGDRAERLAEKIGASVIHTTASDRAGLTAPDLLASRQGWKLLGRENLPAVNRQLIENRSLSWWSDVPNLLPPLPEEYLPAPSQEEASVLLSPFIRDLSPGQVQLVPRCIAAGMGCRRDTPEEALWRVLASAFEGKGLHLQSLSEIRTVAEKMDEPGLRALADGLAVPLTEVGREAILSLERDFTPSAAERHLGIKGVAEPCAASAGELLGKRVSGEGATAALAMVRNRPGGRLTILGTGPGDGKYLTLEGRRVLEEAEAVVGYRLYVELLPPRWLEGKLVEAYSMGEEEERAERAVVLAEEGRKVVLLSGGDPALFGLAGLALRKALGRVQASVAPGLTAVQAAGAMVGAPYVNGLALLSLSDYLQPWSAVRQALEGAALSGLTAALYNPVKRELDEKLAAVREIFGRAGYEETILIRDAGRAAPSVKRIPIGELEPSSVDMRTLILLPGTSVERVGELLLDRRGYRSEKGSSAESSSMPSSDAPPPGSGRSSPGFSLMVQLSPRSGPVLVAGGGTVGLRKVRTLLEGVIPVKLVSPEAQPELQRCAAEGIIAWERRRAERRDFKEHSLALIALSPEDTAQVLPLAEGTGCLLNCCGTPLS
;
A
#
# COMPACT_ATOMS: atom_id res chain seq x y z
N MET A 1 1.42 -20.50 5.11
CA MET A 1 1.76 -21.22 6.37
C MET A 1 0.48 -21.23 7.16
N THR A 2 -0.05 -22.40 7.50
CA THR A 2 -1.42 -22.50 8.01
C THR A 2 -1.58 -21.99 9.44
N GLY A 3 -2.59 -21.14 9.65
CA GLY A 3 -2.96 -20.56 10.94
C GLY A 3 -4.10 -21.30 11.62
N THR A 4 -4.14 -21.26 12.95
CA THR A 4 -5.31 -21.74 13.72
C THR A 4 -5.79 -20.66 14.67
N PHE A 5 -7.09 -20.35 14.60
CA PHE A 5 -7.74 -19.26 15.31
C PHE A 5 -8.71 -19.82 16.34
N PHE A 6 -8.43 -19.60 17.62
CA PHE A 6 -9.30 -20.00 18.73
C PHE A 6 -10.24 -18.87 19.12
N CYS A 7 -11.52 -19.19 19.29
CA CYS A 7 -12.55 -18.25 19.72
C CYS A 7 -13.50 -18.90 20.72
N PHE A 8 -14.17 -18.07 21.54
CA PHE A 8 -15.01 -18.55 22.66
C PHE A 8 -16.47 -18.09 22.56
N SER A 9 -16.75 -17.14 21.66
CA SER A 9 -18.07 -16.51 21.50
C SER A 9 -18.42 -16.34 20.03
N SER A 10 -19.69 -16.06 19.72
CA SER A 10 -20.15 -15.84 18.34
C SER A 10 -19.53 -14.58 17.72
N ARG A 11 -19.26 -13.58 18.56
CA ARG A 11 -18.53 -12.38 18.16
C ARG A 11 -17.06 -12.70 17.85
N GLY A 12 -16.41 -13.46 18.72
CA GLY A 12 -15.02 -13.88 18.52
C GLY A 12 -14.85 -14.79 17.30
N GLU A 13 -15.84 -15.65 17.02
CA GLU A 13 -15.85 -16.50 15.82
C GLU A 13 -15.98 -15.68 14.53
N ALA A 14 -16.88 -14.68 14.50
CA ALA A 14 -16.99 -13.76 13.37
C ALA A 14 -15.68 -12.98 13.14
N LEU A 15 -15.01 -12.56 14.23
CA LEU A 15 -13.70 -11.90 14.14
C LEU A 15 -12.61 -12.87 13.65
N ALA A 16 -12.56 -14.09 14.16
CA ALA A 16 -11.61 -15.12 13.72
C ALA A 16 -11.77 -15.47 12.24
N LEU A 17 -13.02 -15.61 11.76
CA LEU A 17 -13.33 -15.83 10.34
C LEU A 17 -12.89 -14.66 9.45
N ARG A 18 -13.03 -13.43 9.93
CA ARG A 18 -12.51 -12.24 9.23
C ARG A 18 -10.98 -12.23 9.20
N LEU A 19 -10.32 -12.75 10.23
CA LEU A 19 -8.86 -12.73 10.34
C LEU A 19 -8.18 -13.83 9.51
N ALA A 20 -8.77 -15.02 9.41
CA ALA A 20 -8.26 -16.09 8.54
C ALA A 20 -8.04 -15.61 7.09
N GLU A 21 -6.88 -15.93 6.50
CA GLU A 21 -6.40 -15.43 5.20
C GLU A 21 -6.30 -16.54 4.16
N GLU A 22 -5.81 -17.71 4.55
CA GLU A 22 -5.55 -18.83 3.64
C GLU A 22 -6.73 -19.82 3.65
N ALA A 23 -6.99 -20.49 2.52
CA ALA A 23 -8.03 -21.52 2.42
C ALA A 23 -7.82 -22.69 3.40
N GLU A 24 -6.59 -22.85 3.90
CA GLU A 24 -6.18 -23.90 4.83
C GLU A 24 -6.24 -23.47 6.30
N ASP A 25 -6.50 -22.18 6.58
CA ASP A 25 -6.65 -21.67 7.93
C ASP A 25 -7.86 -22.28 8.65
N ARG A 26 -7.73 -22.50 9.96
CA ARG A 26 -8.75 -23.17 10.77
C ARG A 26 -9.26 -22.26 11.87
N VAL A 27 -10.57 -22.04 11.90
CA VAL A 27 -11.26 -21.41 13.03
C VAL A 27 -11.83 -22.50 13.94
N VAL A 28 -11.49 -22.46 15.22
CA VAL A 28 -11.89 -23.46 16.22
C VAL A 28 -12.65 -22.75 17.34
N ARG A 29 -13.94 -23.08 17.46
CA ARG A 29 -14.79 -22.61 18.56
C ARG A 29 -14.59 -23.48 19.80
N ILE A 30 -14.06 -22.89 20.87
CA ILE A 30 -13.68 -23.58 22.09
C ILE A 30 -14.88 -23.71 23.03
N GLY A 31 -15.23 -24.96 23.35
CA GLY A 31 -16.21 -25.29 24.38
C GLY A 31 -15.68 -25.12 25.82
N PRO A 32 -16.55 -25.06 26.83
CA PRO A 32 -16.14 -24.95 28.24
C PRO A 32 -15.12 -26.02 28.63
N GLY A 33 -13.98 -25.59 29.19
CA GLY A 33 -12.92 -26.49 29.67
C GLY A 33 -12.08 -27.19 28.59
N LYS A 34 -12.30 -26.92 27.29
CA LYS A 34 -11.63 -27.63 26.17
C LYS A 34 -10.37 -26.96 25.63
N LEU A 35 -10.04 -25.76 26.10
CA LEU A 35 -8.94 -24.96 25.55
C LEU A 35 -7.58 -25.69 25.59
N ALA A 36 -7.25 -26.35 26.69
CA ALA A 36 -5.96 -27.04 26.84
C ALA A 36 -5.84 -28.23 25.87
N GLU A 37 -6.93 -28.99 25.69
CA GLU A 37 -6.99 -30.13 24.76
C GLU A 37 -6.81 -29.67 23.30
N GLU A 38 -7.54 -28.62 22.89
CA GLU A 38 -7.42 -28.06 21.54
C GLU A 38 -6.06 -27.38 21.32
N THR A 39 -5.52 -26.67 22.32
CA THR A 39 -4.17 -26.08 22.23
C THR A 39 -3.13 -27.18 21.98
N ALA A 40 -3.16 -28.26 22.77
CA ALA A 40 -2.25 -29.39 22.61
C ALA A 40 -2.37 -30.07 21.23
N ARG A 41 -3.59 -30.17 20.70
CA ARG A 41 -3.87 -30.77 19.39
C ARG A 41 -3.26 -29.98 18.24
N TRP A 42 -3.36 -28.65 18.28
CA TRP A 42 -2.97 -27.77 17.18
C TRP A 42 -1.54 -27.24 17.31
N TRP A 43 -0.94 -27.25 18.50
CA TRP A 43 0.43 -26.78 18.73
C TRP A 43 1.47 -27.33 17.73
N PRO A 44 1.55 -28.65 17.43
CA PRO A 44 2.52 -29.16 16.46
C PRO A 44 2.04 -29.11 15.00
N ARG A 45 0.81 -28.64 14.73
CA ARG A 45 0.15 -28.73 13.40
C ARG A 45 -0.05 -27.39 12.73
N SER A 46 0.17 -26.30 13.43
CA SER A 46 -0.10 -24.95 12.95
C SER A 46 1.20 -24.17 12.87
N GLY A 47 1.38 -23.38 11.80
CA GLY A 47 2.52 -22.47 11.69
C GLY A 47 2.41 -21.28 12.66
N PHE A 48 1.18 -20.91 13.03
CA PHE A 48 0.90 -19.93 14.07
C PHE A 48 -0.49 -20.15 14.69
N LEU A 49 -0.66 -19.66 15.92
CA LEU A 49 -1.87 -19.78 16.72
C LEU A 49 -2.36 -18.38 17.09
N VAL A 50 -3.62 -18.08 16.80
CA VAL A 50 -4.27 -16.82 17.16
C VAL A 50 -5.37 -17.09 18.16
N PHE A 51 -5.31 -16.44 19.33
CA PHE A 51 -6.32 -16.55 20.36
C PHE A 51 -7.16 -15.26 20.37
N VAL A 52 -8.40 -15.35 19.91
CA VAL A 52 -9.39 -14.28 20.06
C VAL A 52 -9.95 -14.35 21.49
N SER A 53 -9.19 -13.79 22.43
CA SER A 53 -9.39 -13.99 23.87
C SER A 53 -8.62 -12.96 24.71
N SER A 54 -8.56 -13.19 26.03
CA SER A 54 -7.70 -12.45 26.94
C SER A 54 -6.30 -13.06 27.02
N LEU A 55 -5.29 -12.22 27.23
CA LEU A 55 -3.90 -12.65 27.39
C LEU A 55 -3.72 -13.72 28.49
N GLY A 56 -4.39 -13.55 29.63
CA GLY A 56 -4.26 -14.48 30.76
C GLY A 56 -4.78 -15.89 30.46
N VAL A 57 -5.83 -16.00 29.65
CA VAL A 57 -6.36 -17.31 29.19
C VAL A 57 -5.37 -17.97 28.24
N THR A 58 -4.86 -17.22 27.28
CA THR A 58 -3.87 -17.70 26.31
C THR A 58 -2.59 -18.17 26.98
N VAL A 59 -2.00 -17.38 27.87
CA VAL A 59 -0.75 -17.73 28.56
C VAL A 59 -0.89 -19.04 29.33
N ARG A 60 -2.01 -19.26 30.03
CA ARG A 60 -2.25 -20.52 30.75
C ARG A 60 -2.40 -21.71 29.82
N ALA A 61 -3.00 -21.52 28.64
CA ALA A 61 -3.18 -22.57 27.65
C ALA A 61 -1.86 -22.99 27.00
N ILE A 62 -0.98 -22.03 26.69
CA ILE A 62 0.27 -22.29 25.98
C ILE A 62 1.42 -22.69 26.91
N ALA A 63 1.41 -22.27 28.18
CA ALA A 63 2.52 -22.48 29.11
C ALA A 63 3.05 -23.93 29.19
N PRO A 64 2.22 -24.99 29.15
CA PRO A 64 2.70 -26.38 29.17
C PRO A 64 3.41 -26.82 27.87
N HIS A 65 3.27 -26.06 26.79
CA HIS A 65 3.75 -26.42 25.45
C HIS A 65 4.99 -25.65 25.02
N LEU A 66 5.27 -24.51 25.66
CA LEU A 66 6.45 -23.69 25.39
C LEU A 66 7.72 -24.48 25.69
N LYS A 67 8.59 -24.61 24.69
CA LYS A 67 9.89 -25.27 24.81
C LYS A 67 11.02 -24.30 24.52
N ASP A 68 11.03 -23.77 23.31
CA ASP A 68 12.07 -22.87 22.84
C ASP A 68 11.55 -21.97 21.71
N LYS A 69 12.16 -20.80 21.57
CA LYS A 69 11.73 -19.75 20.63
C LYS A 69 11.92 -20.12 19.15
N GLU A 70 12.56 -21.24 18.84
CA GLU A 70 12.83 -21.68 17.47
C GLU A 70 11.81 -22.69 16.96
N THR A 71 11.35 -23.60 17.83
CA THR A 71 10.41 -24.65 17.47
C THR A 71 8.97 -24.33 17.86
N ASP A 72 8.77 -23.44 18.83
CA ASP A 72 7.44 -23.02 19.23
C ASP A 72 6.75 -22.19 18.12
N PRO A 73 5.48 -22.48 17.79
CA PRO A 73 4.73 -21.69 16.83
C PRO A 73 4.55 -20.25 17.33
N ALA A 74 4.39 -19.31 16.40
CA ALA A 74 4.02 -17.95 16.78
C ALA A 74 2.64 -17.94 17.45
N VAL A 75 2.54 -17.31 18.63
CA VAL A 75 1.28 -17.17 19.36
C VAL A 75 0.91 -15.69 19.41
N ILE A 76 -0.29 -15.39 18.95
CA ILE A 76 -0.84 -14.03 18.88
C ILE A 76 -2.15 -14.00 19.65
N VAL A 77 -2.37 -12.94 20.42
CA VAL A 77 -3.65 -12.65 21.07
C VAL A 77 -4.32 -11.49 20.34
N VAL A 78 -5.60 -11.65 20.04
CA VAL A 78 -6.47 -10.58 19.57
C VAL A 78 -7.58 -10.41 20.59
N THR A 79 -7.80 -9.19 21.06
CA THR A 79 -8.92 -8.93 21.98
C THR A 79 -10.24 -9.18 21.27
N GLU A 80 -11.25 -9.65 22.01
CA GLU A 80 -12.54 -10.05 21.42
C GLU A 80 -13.30 -8.89 20.75
N ASP A 81 -13.02 -7.66 21.17
CA ASP A 81 -13.53 -6.45 20.54
C ASP A 81 -12.83 -6.08 19.23
N GLY A 82 -11.70 -6.73 18.91
CA GLY A 82 -10.88 -6.46 17.74
C GLY A 82 -10.06 -5.18 17.85
N ALA A 83 -9.89 -4.60 19.04
CA ALA A 83 -9.18 -3.34 19.22
C ALA A 83 -7.66 -3.50 19.34
N THR A 84 -7.19 -4.66 19.80
CA THR A 84 -5.77 -4.87 20.13
C THR A 84 -5.26 -6.22 19.67
N VAL A 85 -4.06 -6.21 19.09
CA VAL A 85 -3.32 -7.40 18.68
C VAL A 85 -1.99 -7.42 19.43
N LEU A 86 -1.62 -8.58 19.97
CA LEU A 86 -0.45 -8.76 20.82
C LEU A 86 0.28 -10.05 20.44
N PRO A 87 1.51 -9.97 19.88
CA PRO A 87 2.38 -11.13 19.80
C PRO A 87 2.80 -11.55 21.21
N VAL A 88 2.59 -12.82 21.56
CA VAL A 88 2.84 -13.38 22.91
C VAL A 88 4.06 -14.29 22.93
N ALA A 89 4.21 -15.15 21.92
CA ALA A 89 5.35 -16.04 21.75
C ALA A 89 5.74 -16.14 20.26
N GLY A 90 7.00 -16.47 19.97
CA GLY A 90 7.49 -16.58 18.59
C GLY A 90 7.47 -15.27 17.78
N ALA A 91 7.56 -14.11 18.44
CA ALA A 91 7.48 -12.80 17.78
C ALA A 91 8.55 -12.54 16.72
N HIS A 92 9.79 -13.03 16.93
CA HIS A 92 10.91 -12.86 16.00
C HIS A 92 11.02 -14.03 15.01
N LEU A 93 11.59 -15.17 15.43
CA LEU A 93 11.84 -16.31 14.55
C LEU A 93 10.57 -17.00 14.00
N GLY A 94 9.46 -16.93 14.73
CA GLY A 94 8.16 -17.45 14.26
C GLY A 94 7.38 -16.48 13.35
N GLY A 95 7.93 -15.27 13.11
CA GLY A 95 7.25 -14.21 12.35
C GLY A 95 6.00 -13.66 13.04
N GLY A 96 5.86 -13.86 14.35
CA GLY A 96 4.67 -13.45 15.11
C GLY A 96 4.45 -11.94 15.15
N GLY A 97 5.52 -11.13 15.12
CA GLY A 97 5.44 -9.67 15.06
C GLY A 97 4.86 -9.18 13.73
N ASP A 98 5.50 -9.55 12.62
CA ASP A 98 5.03 -9.19 11.26
C ASP A 98 3.59 -9.68 11.01
N ARG A 99 3.23 -10.87 11.51
CA ARG A 99 1.84 -11.37 11.45
C ARG A 99 0.88 -10.55 12.31
N ALA A 100 1.29 -10.18 13.52
CA ALA A 100 0.47 -9.33 14.39
C ALA A 100 0.16 -7.99 13.72
N GLU A 101 1.13 -7.39 13.03
CA GLU A 101 0.92 -6.15 12.25
C GLU A 101 -0.09 -6.34 11.11
N ARG A 102 0.08 -7.38 10.28
CA ARG A 102 -0.87 -7.69 9.20
C ARG A 102 -2.29 -7.93 9.70
N LEU A 103 -2.43 -8.71 10.77
CA LEU A 103 -3.72 -8.98 11.40
C LEU A 103 -4.35 -7.70 11.94
N ALA A 104 -3.54 -6.81 12.51
CA ALA A 104 -4.01 -5.53 13.06
C ALA A 104 -4.48 -4.56 11.97
N GLU A 105 -3.72 -4.41 10.87
CA GLU A 105 -4.12 -3.59 9.73
C GLU A 105 -5.49 -4.00 9.18
N LYS A 106 -5.75 -5.30 9.08
CA LYS A 106 -7.00 -5.86 8.54
C LYS A 106 -8.24 -5.47 9.34
N ILE A 107 -8.09 -5.27 10.65
CA ILE A 107 -9.21 -4.95 11.55
C ILE A 107 -9.13 -3.53 12.11
N GLY A 108 -8.13 -2.75 11.73
CA GLY A 108 -7.87 -1.43 12.30
C GLY A 108 -7.49 -1.46 13.79
N ALA A 109 -6.86 -2.55 14.25
CA ALA A 109 -6.43 -2.70 15.64
C ALA A 109 -5.08 -2.03 15.89
N SER A 110 -4.80 -1.75 17.17
CA SER A 110 -3.46 -1.37 17.62
C SER A 110 -2.63 -2.60 17.94
N VAL A 111 -1.36 -2.62 17.52
CA VAL A 111 -0.40 -3.66 17.94
C VAL A 111 0.31 -3.23 19.22
N ILE A 112 0.39 -4.13 20.21
CA ILE A 112 1.21 -3.93 21.41
C ILE A 112 2.49 -4.73 21.27
N HIS A 113 3.61 -4.08 20.99
CA HIS A 113 4.93 -4.70 21.00
C HIS A 113 5.49 -4.76 22.43
N THR A 114 5.85 -5.95 22.90
CA THR A 114 6.38 -6.15 24.27
C THR A 114 7.91 -6.26 24.33
N THR A 115 8.54 -6.58 23.22
CA THR A 115 9.98 -6.75 23.03
C THR A 115 10.68 -5.39 22.82
N ALA A 116 11.85 -5.21 23.43
CA ALA A 116 12.54 -3.92 23.45
C ALA A 116 13.04 -3.47 22.07
N SER A 117 13.49 -4.40 21.23
CA SER A 117 13.87 -4.15 19.82
C SER A 117 12.68 -3.70 18.98
N ASP A 118 11.54 -4.37 19.09
CA ASP A 118 10.33 -4.05 18.32
C ASP A 118 9.76 -2.67 18.71
N ARG A 119 9.76 -2.32 20.01
CA ARG A 119 9.35 -0.96 20.46
C ARG A 119 10.31 0.13 19.99
N ALA A 120 11.57 -0.20 19.73
CA ALA A 120 12.56 0.75 19.23
C ALA A 120 12.52 0.89 17.70
N GLY A 121 11.73 0.07 17.00
CA GLY A 121 11.70 0.01 15.54
C GLY A 121 12.98 -0.56 14.92
N LEU A 122 13.77 -1.32 15.70
CA LEU A 122 15.08 -1.83 15.29
C LEU A 122 14.98 -3.28 14.79
N THR A 123 15.60 -3.57 13.67
CA THR A 123 15.64 -4.89 13.05
C THR A 123 16.78 -5.72 13.65
N ALA A 124 16.44 -6.75 14.42
CA ALA A 124 17.44 -7.68 14.94
C ALA A 124 17.99 -8.64 13.86
N PRO A 125 19.21 -9.18 13.99
CA PRO A 125 19.81 -10.06 12.97
C PRO A 125 19.00 -11.33 12.67
N ASP A 126 18.35 -11.91 13.67
CA ASP A 126 17.48 -13.07 13.51
C ASP A 126 16.20 -12.75 12.73
N LEU A 127 15.65 -11.56 12.96
CA LEU A 127 14.50 -11.05 12.19
C LEU A 127 14.89 -10.73 10.74
N LEU A 128 16.05 -10.08 10.54
CA LEU A 128 16.59 -9.81 9.21
C LEU A 128 16.81 -11.12 8.44
N ALA A 129 17.41 -12.12 9.07
CA ALA A 129 17.62 -13.42 8.48
C ALA A 129 16.30 -14.09 8.09
N SER A 130 15.31 -14.06 8.99
CA SER A 130 13.97 -14.61 8.73
C SER A 130 13.29 -13.93 7.54
N ARG A 131 13.32 -12.59 7.46
CA ARG A 131 12.70 -11.82 6.38
C ARG A 131 13.32 -12.10 5.01
N GLN A 132 14.62 -12.33 4.98
CA GLN A 132 15.39 -12.60 3.76
C GLN A 132 15.48 -14.11 3.41
N GLY A 133 14.94 -14.99 4.25
CA GLY A 133 15.09 -16.45 4.10
C GLY A 133 16.55 -16.93 4.26
N TRP A 134 17.36 -16.19 5.02
CA TRP A 134 18.76 -16.50 5.27
C TRP A 134 18.93 -17.38 6.51
N LYS A 135 20.03 -18.15 6.53
CA LYS A 135 20.41 -18.93 7.71
C LYS A 135 21.19 -18.06 8.69
N LEU A 136 20.78 -18.05 9.96
CA LEU A 136 21.53 -17.49 11.08
C LEU A 136 22.44 -18.56 11.72
N LEU A 137 23.72 -18.23 11.90
CA LEU A 137 24.75 -19.00 12.60
C LEU A 137 25.33 -18.18 13.77
N GLY A 138 25.93 -18.85 14.76
CA GLY A 138 26.45 -18.20 15.97
C GLY A 138 25.35 -17.76 16.95
N ARG A 139 24.25 -18.53 17.03
CA ARG A 139 23.04 -18.14 17.77
C ARG A 139 23.30 -17.90 19.26
N GLU A 140 24.28 -18.58 19.83
CA GLU A 140 24.77 -18.38 21.19
C GLU A 140 25.24 -16.93 21.47
N ASN A 141 25.70 -16.21 20.43
CA ASN A 141 26.13 -14.82 20.52
C ASN A 141 24.99 -13.81 20.33
N LEU A 142 23.82 -14.25 19.82
CA LEU A 142 22.69 -13.38 19.50
C LEU A 142 22.21 -12.52 20.69
N PRO A 143 22.15 -13.01 21.95
CA PRO A 143 21.80 -12.16 23.08
C PRO A 143 22.75 -10.98 23.30
N ALA A 144 24.05 -11.18 23.03
CA ALA A 144 25.05 -10.13 23.13
C ALA A 144 24.92 -9.12 21.98
N VAL A 145 24.73 -9.60 20.74
CA VAL A 145 24.52 -8.76 19.56
C VAL A 145 23.24 -7.93 19.69
N ASN A 146 22.13 -8.54 20.13
CA ASN A 146 20.87 -7.82 20.32
C ASN A 146 20.96 -6.78 21.45
N ARG A 147 21.77 -7.02 22.49
CA ARG A 147 22.05 -6.00 23.49
C ARG A 147 22.78 -4.81 22.87
N GLN A 148 23.81 -5.03 22.06
CA GLN A 148 24.52 -3.96 21.35
C GLN A 148 23.57 -3.14 20.46
N LEU A 149 22.68 -3.81 19.72
CA LEU A 149 21.68 -3.13 18.89
C LEU A 149 20.79 -2.20 19.71
N ILE A 150 20.32 -2.65 20.87
CA ILE A 150 19.45 -1.85 21.75
C ILE A 150 20.22 -0.67 22.37
N GLU A 151 21.45 -0.91 22.84
CA GLU A 151 22.26 0.11 23.53
C GLU A 151 22.79 1.18 22.57
N ASN A 152 23.30 0.77 21.41
CA ASN A 152 23.93 1.65 20.43
C ASN A 152 22.95 2.17 19.36
N ARG A 153 21.76 1.56 19.27
CA ARG A 153 20.81 1.75 18.15
C ARG A 153 21.41 1.43 16.78
N SER A 154 22.47 0.64 16.73
CA SER A 154 23.16 0.23 15.51
C SER A 154 23.95 -1.07 15.70
N LEU A 155 24.25 -1.74 14.60
CA LEU A 155 25.14 -2.90 14.52
C LEU A 155 26.16 -2.71 13.41
N SER A 156 27.41 -3.11 13.66
CA SER A 156 28.44 -3.17 12.63
C SER A 156 28.29 -4.45 11.79
N TRP A 157 28.41 -4.33 10.46
CA TRP A 157 28.34 -5.48 9.56
C TRP A 157 29.50 -5.54 8.56
N TRP A 158 29.84 -6.74 8.12
CA TRP A 158 30.84 -6.97 7.07
C TRP A 158 30.38 -8.03 6.07
N SER A 159 30.78 -7.91 4.81
CA SER A 159 30.51 -8.88 3.75
C SER A 159 31.66 -8.97 2.76
N ASP A 160 31.89 -10.19 2.26
CA ASP A 160 32.73 -10.49 1.09
C ASP A 160 31.95 -10.44 -0.24
N VAL A 161 30.62 -10.31 -0.16
CA VAL A 161 29.72 -10.21 -1.30
C VAL A 161 28.80 -8.98 -1.17
N PRO A 162 29.31 -7.78 -0.84
CA PRO A 162 28.47 -6.62 -0.52
C PRO A 162 27.53 -6.23 -1.68
N ASN A 163 27.96 -6.47 -2.91
CA ASN A 163 27.20 -6.22 -4.12
C ASN A 163 26.02 -7.20 -4.32
N LEU A 164 25.90 -8.26 -3.55
CA LEU A 164 24.81 -9.24 -3.69
C LEU A 164 23.76 -9.10 -2.60
N LEU A 165 24.00 -8.20 -1.64
CA LEU A 165 23.10 -7.98 -0.52
C LEU A 165 21.97 -7.02 -0.93
N PRO A 166 20.74 -7.24 -0.44
CA PRO A 166 19.70 -6.23 -0.51
C PRO A 166 20.10 -5.00 0.33
N PRO A 167 19.42 -3.85 0.14
CA PRO A 167 19.54 -2.74 1.06
C PRO A 167 19.33 -3.22 2.50
N LEU A 168 20.33 -2.99 3.35
CA LEU A 168 20.24 -3.33 4.77
C LEU A 168 19.51 -2.19 5.52
N PRO A 169 18.89 -2.49 6.69
CA PRO A 169 18.28 -1.46 7.52
C PRO A 169 19.29 -0.36 7.92
N GLU A 170 18.82 0.87 8.15
CA GLU A 170 19.68 2.04 8.42
C GLU A 170 20.58 1.85 9.65
N GLU A 171 20.13 1.06 10.62
CA GLU A 171 20.87 0.71 11.82
C GLU A 171 22.05 -0.24 11.58
N TYR A 172 22.21 -0.80 10.37
CA TYR A 172 23.36 -1.65 9.99
C TYR A 172 24.45 -0.82 9.32
N LEU A 173 25.51 -0.53 10.07
CA LEU A 173 26.64 0.28 9.61
C LEU A 173 27.81 -0.59 9.14
N PRO A 174 28.47 -0.27 8.02
CA PRO A 174 29.58 -1.06 7.52
C PRO A 174 30.77 -1.01 8.49
N ALA A 175 31.36 -2.17 8.77
CA ALA A 175 32.59 -2.34 9.51
C ALA A 175 33.81 -2.31 8.57
N PRO A 176 34.97 -1.80 9.03
CA PRO A 176 36.19 -1.76 8.21
C PRO A 176 36.83 -3.15 8.02
N SER A 177 36.54 -4.12 8.90
CA SER A 177 37.12 -5.46 8.89
C SER A 177 36.10 -6.52 9.35
N GLN A 178 36.38 -7.80 9.09
CA GLN A 178 35.54 -8.92 9.51
C GLN A 178 35.53 -9.03 11.04
N GLU A 179 36.66 -8.75 11.69
CA GLU A 179 36.86 -8.89 13.13
C GLU A 179 36.10 -7.82 13.94
N GLU A 180 35.86 -6.66 13.35
CA GLU A 180 35.15 -5.53 13.97
C GLU A 180 33.62 -5.57 13.75
N ALA A 181 33.14 -6.50 12.94
CA ALA A 181 31.72 -6.63 12.63
C ALA A 181 30.98 -7.51 13.66
N SER A 182 29.84 -7.05 14.18
CA SER A 182 28.94 -7.89 14.98
C SER A 182 28.11 -8.84 14.11
N VAL A 183 27.90 -8.49 12.83
CA VAL A 183 27.12 -9.28 11.86
C VAL A 183 27.93 -9.55 10.59
N LEU A 184 28.22 -10.81 10.31
CA LEU A 184 28.85 -11.24 9.06
C LEU A 184 27.78 -11.66 8.05
N LEU A 185 27.87 -11.13 6.83
CA LEU A 185 26.97 -11.42 5.71
C LEU A 185 27.77 -12.12 4.62
N SER A 186 27.82 -13.45 4.65
CA SER A 186 28.70 -14.21 3.77
C SER A 186 28.11 -15.58 3.42
N PRO A 187 28.19 -16.03 2.16
CA PRO A 187 27.84 -17.40 1.78
C PRO A 187 28.95 -18.41 2.15
N PHE A 188 30.13 -17.94 2.53
CA PHE A 188 31.27 -18.78 2.90
C PHE A 188 31.22 -19.16 4.38
N ILE A 189 31.81 -20.30 4.72
CA ILE A 189 31.99 -20.75 6.09
C ILE A 189 32.98 -19.81 6.77
N ARG A 190 32.58 -19.20 7.89
CA ARG A 190 33.41 -18.26 8.66
C ARG A 190 33.55 -18.73 10.11
N ASP A 191 34.72 -18.51 10.68
CA ASP A 191 34.94 -18.65 12.11
C ASP A 191 34.37 -17.41 12.83
N LEU A 192 33.50 -17.64 13.83
CA LEU A 192 32.84 -16.58 14.57
C LEU A 192 33.56 -16.29 15.88
N SER A 193 33.92 -15.02 16.09
CA SER A 193 34.41 -14.55 17.39
C SER A 193 33.25 -14.37 18.39
N PRO A 194 33.53 -14.36 19.71
CA PRO A 194 32.51 -14.03 20.70
C PRO A 194 31.81 -12.71 20.39
N GLY A 195 30.48 -12.71 20.40
CA GLY A 195 29.68 -11.53 20.03
C GLY A 195 29.49 -11.31 18.52
N GLN A 196 29.85 -12.29 17.68
CA GLN A 196 29.53 -12.26 16.24
C GLN A 196 28.43 -13.26 15.89
N VAL A 197 27.58 -12.87 14.95
CA VAL A 197 26.65 -13.77 14.26
C VAL A 197 26.92 -13.74 12.76
N GLN A 198 26.61 -14.83 12.06
CA GLN A 198 26.65 -14.85 10.60
C GLN A 198 25.26 -15.07 10.03
N LEU A 199 24.90 -14.23 9.06
CA LEU A 199 23.76 -14.44 8.17
C LEU A 199 24.29 -14.96 6.84
N VAL A 200 23.72 -16.05 6.34
CA VAL A 200 24.12 -16.72 5.10
C VAL A 200 23.15 -16.33 3.97
N PRO A 201 23.54 -15.43 3.05
CA PRO A 201 22.70 -15.01 1.93
C PRO A 201 22.54 -16.15 0.91
N ARG A 202 21.36 -16.27 0.31
CA ARG A 202 21.08 -17.20 -0.80
C ARG A 202 21.54 -16.60 -2.13
N CYS A 203 22.83 -16.67 -2.43
CA CYS A 203 23.43 -16.05 -3.62
C CYS A 203 24.26 -17.01 -4.49
N ILE A 204 24.13 -18.32 -4.28
CA ILE A 204 24.84 -19.34 -5.06
C ILE A 204 23.85 -20.12 -5.93
N ALA A 205 24.08 -20.16 -7.25
CA ALA A 205 23.37 -21.06 -8.14
C ALA A 205 24.22 -22.31 -8.43
N ALA A 206 23.58 -23.48 -8.44
CA ALA A 206 24.22 -24.72 -8.84
C ALA A 206 23.74 -25.15 -10.22
N GLY A 207 24.63 -25.17 -11.21
CA GLY A 207 24.37 -25.82 -12.48
C GLY A 207 24.61 -27.31 -12.36
N MET A 208 23.60 -28.14 -12.63
CA MET A 208 23.69 -29.59 -12.46
C MET A 208 23.30 -30.35 -13.72
N GLY A 209 24.01 -31.44 -13.99
CA GLY A 209 23.69 -32.40 -15.03
C GLY A 209 23.99 -33.82 -14.59
N CYS A 210 23.20 -34.79 -15.06
CA CYS A 210 23.30 -36.18 -14.64
C CYS A 210 22.92 -37.17 -15.76
N ARG A 211 23.22 -38.45 -15.55
CA ARG A 211 22.68 -39.55 -16.38
C ARG A 211 21.18 -39.75 -16.05
N ARG A 212 20.43 -40.39 -16.95
CA ARG A 212 19.05 -40.79 -16.67
C ARG A 212 19.02 -41.62 -15.39
N ASP A 213 17.98 -41.41 -14.57
CA ASP A 213 17.70 -42.21 -13.38
C ASP A 213 18.82 -42.16 -12.32
N THR A 214 19.59 -41.06 -12.28
CA THR A 214 20.59 -40.86 -11.21
C THR A 214 19.86 -40.63 -9.88
N PRO A 215 20.17 -41.41 -8.81
CA PRO A 215 19.51 -41.26 -7.51
C PRO A 215 19.77 -39.90 -6.85
N GLU A 216 18.83 -39.44 -6.04
CA GLU A 216 18.93 -38.18 -5.28
C GLU A 216 20.19 -38.13 -4.40
N GLU A 217 20.53 -39.23 -3.72
CA GLU A 217 21.68 -39.28 -2.82
C GLU A 217 23.01 -39.08 -3.55
N ALA A 218 23.12 -39.56 -4.79
CA ALA A 218 24.30 -39.36 -5.62
C ALA A 218 24.43 -37.89 -6.06
N LEU A 219 23.31 -37.26 -6.45
CA LEU A 219 23.25 -35.85 -6.80
C LEU A 219 23.60 -34.96 -5.59
N TRP A 220 23.05 -35.29 -4.43
CA TRP A 220 23.36 -34.62 -3.15
C TRP A 220 24.85 -34.66 -2.84
N ARG A 221 25.50 -35.83 -2.91
CA ARG A 221 26.94 -35.97 -2.63
C ARG A 221 27.80 -35.11 -3.54
N VAL A 222 27.48 -35.07 -4.84
CA VAL A 222 28.21 -34.24 -5.81
C VAL A 222 28.02 -32.74 -5.53
N LEU A 223 26.79 -32.33 -5.22
CA LEU A 223 26.49 -30.95 -4.84
C LEU A 223 27.22 -30.56 -3.54
N ALA A 224 27.11 -31.39 -2.50
CA ALA A 224 27.77 -31.16 -1.21
C ALA A 224 29.29 -31.05 -1.36
N SER A 225 29.91 -31.94 -2.15
CA SER A 225 31.35 -31.88 -2.45
C SER A 225 31.74 -30.60 -3.20
N ALA A 226 30.90 -30.10 -4.11
CA ALA A 226 31.15 -28.84 -4.79
C ALA A 226 31.11 -27.63 -3.84
N PHE A 227 30.19 -27.63 -2.87
CA PHE A 227 30.10 -26.59 -1.83
C PHE A 227 31.30 -26.66 -0.86
N GLU A 228 31.63 -27.85 -0.37
CA GLU A 228 32.74 -28.08 0.55
C GLU A 228 34.08 -27.66 -0.08
N GLY A 229 34.31 -28.03 -1.34
CA GLY A 229 35.51 -27.64 -2.09
C GLY A 229 35.68 -26.13 -2.31
N LYS A 230 34.65 -25.34 -1.99
CA LYS A 230 34.65 -23.87 -2.04
C LYS A 230 34.49 -23.20 -0.68
N GLY A 231 34.39 -23.98 0.40
CA GLY A 231 34.13 -23.46 1.73
C GLY A 231 32.80 -22.69 1.80
N LEU A 232 31.78 -23.11 1.04
CA LEU A 232 30.47 -22.47 1.03
C LEU A 232 29.49 -23.18 1.98
N HIS A 233 28.61 -22.42 2.61
CA HIS A 233 27.45 -22.99 3.28
C HIS A 233 26.43 -23.45 2.25
N LEU A 234 25.95 -24.69 2.35
CA LEU A 234 24.90 -25.21 1.45
C LEU A 234 23.62 -24.37 1.49
N GLN A 235 23.33 -23.71 2.63
CA GLN A 235 22.21 -22.79 2.80
C GLN A 235 22.33 -21.49 1.99
N SER A 236 23.48 -21.24 1.34
CA SER A 236 23.64 -20.14 0.37
C SER A 236 23.11 -20.48 -1.02
N LEU A 237 22.68 -21.73 -1.26
CA LEU A 237 22.07 -22.15 -2.51
C LEU A 237 20.74 -21.42 -2.73
N SER A 238 20.62 -20.70 -3.84
CA SER A 238 19.41 -20.00 -4.27
C SER A 238 18.58 -20.82 -5.24
N GLU A 239 19.22 -21.59 -6.11
CA GLU A 239 18.57 -22.37 -7.18
C GLU A 239 19.46 -23.48 -7.72
N ILE A 240 18.83 -24.50 -8.32
CA ILE A 240 19.49 -25.51 -9.14
C ILE A 240 19.09 -25.25 -10.60
N ARG A 241 20.07 -25.19 -11.50
CA ARG A 241 19.86 -24.89 -12.92
C ARG A 241 20.26 -26.08 -13.78
N THR A 242 19.44 -26.42 -14.77
CA THR A 242 19.73 -27.48 -15.73
C THR A 242 19.12 -27.19 -17.10
N VAL A 243 19.32 -28.06 -18.08
CA VAL A 243 18.73 -27.93 -19.43
C VAL A 243 17.37 -28.61 -19.52
N ALA A 244 16.56 -28.24 -20.51
CA ALA A 244 15.22 -28.79 -20.75
C ALA A 244 15.17 -30.33 -20.70
N GLU A 245 16.17 -30.99 -21.30
CA GLU A 245 16.29 -32.44 -21.39
C GLU A 245 16.58 -33.13 -20.04
N LYS A 246 16.77 -32.35 -18.98
CA LYS A 246 17.04 -32.80 -17.61
C LYS A 246 15.95 -32.39 -16.62
N MET A 247 14.98 -31.59 -17.06
CA MET A 247 13.88 -31.12 -16.22
C MET A 247 12.93 -32.24 -15.79
N ASP A 248 12.92 -33.38 -16.48
CA ASP A 248 12.10 -34.56 -16.17
C ASP A 248 12.81 -35.61 -15.29
N GLU A 249 14.06 -35.37 -14.88
CA GLU A 249 14.82 -36.30 -14.05
C GLU A 249 14.27 -36.33 -12.62
N PRO A 250 13.77 -37.48 -12.13
CA PRO A 250 13.19 -37.57 -10.79
C PRO A 250 14.17 -37.18 -9.67
N GLY A 251 15.44 -37.57 -9.81
CA GLY A 251 16.47 -37.27 -8.80
C GLY A 251 16.78 -35.77 -8.66
N LEU A 252 16.77 -35.01 -9.76
CA LEU A 252 17.02 -33.55 -9.70
C LEU A 252 15.83 -32.81 -9.08
N ARG A 253 14.60 -33.23 -9.38
CA ARG A 253 13.40 -32.68 -8.75
C ARG A 253 13.38 -32.98 -7.26
N ALA A 254 13.59 -34.25 -6.88
CA ALA A 254 13.63 -34.66 -5.48
C ALA A 254 14.71 -33.89 -4.68
N LEU A 255 15.90 -33.73 -5.26
CA LEU A 255 16.97 -32.93 -4.65
C LEU A 255 16.57 -31.46 -4.46
N ALA A 256 15.99 -30.83 -5.49
CA ALA A 256 15.55 -29.43 -5.42
C ALA A 256 14.44 -29.23 -4.39
N ASP A 257 13.46 -30.14 -4.36
CA ASP A 257 12.36 -30.15 -3.39
C ASP A 257 12.88 -30.36 -1.97
N GLY A 258 13.79 -31.33 -1.75
CA GLY A 258 14.41 -31.61 -0.46
C GLY A 258 15.25 -30.45 0.08
N LEU A 259 15.83 -29.65 -0.83
CA LEU A 259 16.57 -28.42 -0.50
C LEU A 259 15.68 -27.17 -0.41
N ALA A 260 14.41 -27.27 -0.79
CA ALA A 260 13.48 -26.15 -0.91
C ALA A 260 14.05 -24.98 -1.76
N VAL A 261 14.59 -25.32 -2.94
CA VAL A 261 15.07 -24.36 -3.95
C VAL A 261 14.48 -24.68 -5.32
N PRO A 262 14.25 -23.68 -6.18
CA PRO A 262 13.73 -23.91 -7.51
C PRO A 262 14.70 -24.71 -8.38
N LEU A 263 14.13 -25.56 -9.24
CA LEU A 263 14.81 -26.18 -10.39
C LEU A 263 14.49 -25.35 -11.64
N THR A 264 15.49 -24.63 -12.16
CA THR A 264 15.36 -23.67 -13.25
C THR A 264 15.88 -24.26 -14.57
N GLU A 265 15.07 -24.17 -15.62
CA GLU A 265 15.48 -24.52 -16.97
C GLU A 265 16.33 -23.41 -17.59
N VAL A 266 17.44 -23.78 -18.22
CA VAL A 266 18.30 -22.87 -18.99
C VAL A 266 18.15 -23.20 -20.47
N GLY A 267 17.63 -22.24 -21.23
CA GLY A 267 17.49 -22.33 -22.67
C GLY A 267 18.83 -22.49 -23.37
N ARG A 268 18.85 -23.30 -24.44
CA ARG A 268 20.08 -23.59 -25.21
C ARG A 268 20.72 -22.34 -25.80
N GLU A 269 19.94 -21.38 -26.26
CA GLU A 269 20.44 -20.11 -26.80
C GLU A 269 21.22 -19.32 -25.75
N ALA A 270 20.72 -19.27 -24.51
CA ALA A 270 21.41 -18.62 -23.40
C ALA A 270 22.78 -19.28 -23.15
N ILE A 271 22.86 -20.61 -23.20
CA ILE A 271 24.13 -21.35 -23.05
C ILE A 271 25.10 -21.03 -24.19
N LEU A 272 24.64 -21.06 -25.44
CA LEU A 272 25.48 -20.82 -26.61
C LEU A 272 25.98 -19.37 -26.69
N SER A 273 25.23 -18.42 -26.13
CA SER A 273 25.64 -17.01 -26.02
C SER A 273 26.78 -16.76 -25.03
N LEU A 274 27.09 -17.72 -24.16
CA LEU A 274 28.17 -17.59 -23.21
C LEU A 274 29.51 -17.84 -23.91
N GLU A 275 30.25 -16.78 -24.21
CA GLU A 275 31.62 -16.85 -24.73
C GLU A 275 32.62 -17.31 -23.64
N ARG A 276 32.52 -18.57 -23.21
CA ARG A 276 33.44 -19.19 -22.24
C ARG A 276 33.82 -20.60 -22.67
N ASP A 277 35.03 -21.02 -22.31
CA ASP A 277 35.46 -22.39 -22.52
C ASP A 277 34.99 -23.28 -21.37
N PHE A 278 33.97 -24.10 -21.65
CA PHE A 278 33.40 -25.05 -20.70
C PHE A 278 34.01 -26.44 -20.88
N THR A 279 34.10 -27.20 -19.79
CA THR A 279 34.60 -28.57 -19.79
C THR A 279 33.69 -29.50 -20.62
N PRO A 280 34.21 -30.20 -21.65
CA PRO A 280 33.44 -31.16 -22.46
C PRO A 280 32.82 -32.31 -21.65
N SER A 281 31.71 -32.88 -22.10
CA SER A 281 31.01 -34.03 -21.48
C SER A 281 30.18 -34.80 -22.49
N ALA A 282 29.48 -35.86 -22.06
CA ALA A 282 28.54 -36.59 -22.91
C ALA A 282 27.45 -35.71 -23.55
N ALA A 283 27.16 -34.54 -22.96
CA ALA A 283 26.24 -33.55 -23.50
C ALA A 283 26.69 -32.98 -24.86
N GLU A 284 27.99 -32.96 -25.16
CA GLU A 284 28.48 -32.42 -26.43
C GLU A 284 27.98 -33.25 -27.62
N ARG A 285 27.95 -34.58 -27.47
CA ARG A 285 27.46 -35.50 -28.49
C ARG A 285 25.95 -35.49 -28.63
N HIS A 286 25.22 -35.35 -27.52
CA HIS A 286 23.77 -35.55 -27.51
C HIS A 286 22.97 -34.24 -27.60
N LEU A 287 23.54 -33.15 -27.10
CA LEU A 287 22.87 -31.85 -26.94
C LEU A 287 23.61 -30.72 -27.68
N GLY A 288 24.77 -30.97 -28.28
CA GLY A 288 25.53 -29.95 -29.01
C GLY A 288 26.10 -28.83 -28.12
N ILE A 289 26.17 -29.05 -26.81
CA ILE A 289 26.76 -28.12 -25.83
C ILE A 289 27.89 -28.81 -25.08
N LYS A 290 29.00 -28.11 -24.81
CA LYS A 290 30.20 -28.69 -24.19
C LYS A 290 29.90 -29.39 -22.85
N GLY A 291 28.98 -28.86 -22.05
CA GLY A 291 28.53 -29.51 -20.82
C GLY A 291 27.17 -28.98 -20.37
N VAL A 292 26.62 -29.55 -19.30
CA VAL A 292 25.40 -29.03 -18.67
C VAL A 292 25.75 -28.18 -17.46
N ALA A 293 26.50 -28.74 -16.50
CA ALA A 293 26.76 -28.11 -15.20
C ALA A 293 27.37 -26.70 -15.28
N GLU A 294 28.54 -26.55 -15.91
CA GLU A 294 29.23 -25.25 -16.00
C GLU A 294 28.45 -24.17 -16.76
N PRO A 295 27.90 -24.42 -17.97
CA PRO A 295 27.13 -23.37 -18.65
C PRO A 295 25.82 -23.03 -17.93
N CYS A 296 25.14 -24.01 -17.32
CA CYS A 296 23.94 -23.72 -16.54
C CYS A 296 24.26 -22.85 -15.32
N ALA A 297 25.35 -23.15 -14.60
CA ALA A 297 25.83 -22.30 -13.50
C ALA A 297 26.24 -20.91 -14.01
N ALA A 298 27.03 -20.85 -15.08
CA ALA A 298 27.50 -19.59 -15.67
C ALA A 298 26.36 -18.70 -16.19
N SER A 299 25.22 -19.29 -16.58
CA SER A 299 24.02 -18.52 -16.96
C SER A 299 23.43 -17.73 -15.79
N ALA A 300 23.73 -18.11 -14.55
CA ALA A 300 23.32 -17.38 -13.35
C ALA A 300 24.30 -16.27 -12.97
N GLY A 301 25.58 -16.42 -13.32
CA GLY A 301 26.60 -15.45 -12.95
C GLY A 301 28.04 -15.93 -13.03
N GLU A 302 28.85 -15.53 -12.05
CA GLU A 302 30.29 -15.80 -12.05
C GLU A 302 30.59 -17.21 -11.51
N LEU A 303 31.07 -18.09 -12.39
CA LEU A 303 31.57 -19.41 -12.02
C LEU A 303 32.62 -19.37 -10.92
N LEU A 304 32.42 -20.18 -9.89
CA LEU A 304 33.31 -20.32 -8.72
C LEU A 304 34.35 -21.43 -8.91
N GLY A 305 34.48 -21.98 -10.12
CA GLY A 305 35.48 -22.98 -10.47
C GLY A 305 34.98 -23.96 -11.55
N LYS A 306 35.77 -25.00 -11.79
CA LYS A 306 35.38 -26.12 -12.64
C LYS A 306 34.33 -27.00 -11.96
N ARG A 307 33.56 -27.74 -12.75
CA ARG A 307 32.60 -28.70 -12.22
C ARG A 307 33.26 -29.79 -11.38
N VAL A 308 32.53 -30.27 -10.38
CA VAL A 308 32.78 -31.54 -9.69
C VAL A 308 31.99 -32.63 -10.40
N SER A 309 32.58 -33.83 -10.52
CA SER A 309 31.96 -34.99 -11.18
C SER A 309 32.05 -36.21 -10.26
N GLY A 310 30.97 -36.97 -10.13
CA GLY A 310 30.92 -38.18 -9.30
C GLY A 310 29.63 -38.95 -9.51
N GLU A 311 29.68 -40.28 -9.40
CA GLU A 311 28.48 -41.14 -9.40
C GLU A 311 27.49 -40.92 -10.58
N GLY A 312 27.98 -40.49 -11.74
CA GLY A 312 27.14 -40.21 -12.92
C GLY A 312 26.49 -38.80 -12.95
N ALA A 313 26.81 -37.95 -11.98
CA ALA A 313 26.37 -36.57 -11.87
C ALA A 313 27.54 -35.57 -11.98
N THR A 314 27.20 -34.33 -12.27
CA THR A 314 28.10 -33.18 -12.33
C THR A 314 27.44 -31.95 -11.73
N ALA A 315 28.18 -31.18 -10.95
CA ALA A 315 27.73 -29.90 -10.40
C ALA A 315 28.81 -28.84 -10.59
N ALA A 316 28.40 -27.62 -10.95
CA ALA A 316 29.24 -26.43 -10.95
C ALA A 316 28.52 -25.34 -10.19
N LEU A 317 29.27 -24.50 -9.49
CA LEU A 317 28.71 -23.40 -8.69
C LEU A 317 29.02 -22.07 -9.37
N ALA A 318 28.07 -21.16 -9.32
CA ALA A 318 28.27 -19.78 -9.69
C ALA A 318 27.73 -18.86 -8.60
N MET A 319 28.45 -17.78 -8.35
CA MET A 319 27.92 -16.63 -7.64
C MET A 319 26.89 -15.97 -8.54
N VAL A 320 25.64 -15.89 -8.09
CA VAL A 320 24.56 -15.28 -8.87
C VAL A 320 24.92 -13.83 -9.13
N ARG A 321 24.87 -13.41 -10.40
CA ARG A 321 24.88 -12.00 -10.75
C ARG A 321 23.50 -11.45 -10.46
N ASN A 322 23.25 -11.16 -9.19
CA ASN A 322 22.32 -10.09 -8.90
C ASN A 322 23.06 -8.82 -9.36
N ARG A 323 22.53 -8.02 -10.29
CA ARG A 323 23.09 -6.66 -10.42
C ARG A 323 22.47 -5.87 -9.27
N PRO A 324 23.20 -5.56 -8.20
CA PRO A 324 22.69 -4.61 -7.22
C PRO A 324 22.35 -3.32 -7.94
N GLY A 325 21.22 -2.70 -7.57
CA GLY A 325 20.77 -1.43 -8.16
C GLY A 325 19.73 -1.56 -9.27
N GLY A 326 19.23 -2.78 -9.55
CA GLY A 326 17.98 -2.94 -10.29
C GLY A 326 16.85 -2.17 -9.62
N ARG A 327 16.15 -1.34 -10.40
CA ARG A 327 15.06 -0.50 -9.89
C ARG A 327 14.01 -0.28 -10.95
N LEU A 328 12.77 -0.14 -10.51
CA LEU A 328 11.64 0.16 -11.36
C LEU A 328 11.19 1.60 -11.12
N THR A 329 11.15 2.42 -12.17
CA THR A 329 10.51 3.73 -12.10
C THR A 329 9.27 3.73 -12.98
N ILE A 330 8.09 3.94 -12.37
CA ILE A 330 6.86 4.15 -13.11
C ILE A 330 6.81 5.62 -13.53
N LEU A 331 6.92 5.88 -14.83
CA LEU A 331 7.11 7.21 -15.38
C LEU A 331 5.84 7.73 -16.06
N GLY A 332 5.40 8.91 -15.64
CA GLY A 332 4.41 9.70 -16.36
C GLY A 332 5.00 10.38 -17.59
N THR A 333 4.58 9.99 -18.78
CA THR A 333 5.08 10.57 -20.03
C THR A 333 4.42 11.91 -20.37
N GLY A 334 3.42 12.32 -19.60
CA GLY A 334 2.59 13.46 -19.94
C GLY A 334 1.46 13.09 -20.91
N PRO A 335 0.70 14.08 -21.41
CA PRO A 335 -0.48 13.84 -22.23
C PRO A 335 -0.17 13.35 -23.67
N GLY A 336 1.07 13.53 -24.14
CA GLY A 336 1.58 12.83 -25.32
C GLY A 336 2.79 13.48 -25.99
N ASP A 337 2.78 14.79 -26.22
CA ASP A 337 3.93 15.51 -26.80
C ASP A 337 5.12 15.49 -25.80
N GLY A 338 6.29 15.07 -26.28
CA GLY A 338 7.52 14.96 -25.46
C GLY A 338 7.97 16.26 -24.81
N LYS A 339 7.44 17.43 -25.20
CA LYS A 339 7.66 18.70 -24.48
C LYS A 339 7.07 18.71 -23.06
N TYR A 340 6.04 17.91 -22.80
CA TYR A 340 5.40 17.80 -21.49
C TYR A 340 6.11 16.81 -20.56
N LEU A 341 7.10 16.08 -21.05
CA LEU A 341 7.91 15.22 -20.20
C LEU A 341 8.71 16.07 -19.21
N THR A 342 8.57 15.75 -17.92
CA THR A 342 9.24 16.46 -16.83
C THR A 342 10.76 16.29 -16.90
N LEU A 343 11.51 17.19 -16.23
CA LEU A 343 12.97 17.07 -16.14
C LEU A 343 13.39 15.77 -15.42
N GLU A 344 12.64 15.38 -14.39
CA GLU A 344 12.82 14.10 -13.72
C GLU A 344 12.59 12.93 -14.68
N GLY A 345 11.49 12.96 -15.45
CA GLY A 345 11.19 11.93 -16.44
C GLY A 345 12.25 11.77 -17.52
N ARG A 346 12.87 12.88 -17.96
CA ARG A 346 14.00 12.84 -18.89
C ARG A 346 15.22 12.14 -18.29
N ARG A 347 15.62 12.52 -17.07
CA ARG A 347 16.77 11.89 -16.37
C ARG A 347 16.55 10.40 -16.17
N VAL A 348 15.34 10.02 -15.76
CA VAL A 348 14.94 8.63 -15.57
C VAL A 348 15.06 7.83 -16.88
N LEU A 349 14.59 8.38 -18.00
CA LEU A 349 14.74 7.74 -19.31
C LEU A 349 16.19 7.67 -19.77
N GLU A 350 16.99 8.71 -19.56
CA GLU A 350 18.42 8.74 -19.90
C GLU A 350 19.17 7.61 -19.19
N GLU A 351 18.90 7.41 -17.89
CA GLU A 351 19.52 6.37 -17.07
C GLU A 351 18.93 4.96 -17.27
N ALA A 352 17.80 4.84 -17.98
CA ALA A 352 17.12 3.58 -18.17
C ALA A 352 17.91 2.61 -19.05
N GLU A 353 17.94 1.34 -18.65
CA GLU A 353 18.48 0.24 -19.45
C GLU A 353 17.36 -0.53 -20.18
N ALA A 354 16.14 -0.48 -19.63
CA ALA A 354 14.95 -1.05 -20.23
C ALA A 354 13.74 -0.12 -20.09
N VAL A 355 12.90 -0.09 -21.12
CA VAL A 355 11.65 0.67 -21.18
C VAL A 355 10.52 -0.29 -21.53
N VAL A 356 9.53 -0.37 -20.66
CA VAL A 356 8.35 -1.20 -20.81
C VAL A 356 7.13 -0.28 -20.88
N GLY A 357 6.22 -0.47 -21.82
CA GLY A 357 5.10 0.47 -21.98
C GLY A 357 3.98 -0.01 -22.87
N TYR A 358 2.84 0.68 -22.81
CA TYR A 358 1.83 0.58 -23.86
C TYR A 358 2.40 1.12 -25.17
N ARG A 359 2.16 0.42 -26.29
CA ARG A 359 2.71 0.76 -27.61
C ARG A 359 2.54 2.22 -27.99
N LEU A 360 1.36 2.79 -27.78
CA LEU A 360 1.12 4.22 -28.04
C LEU A 360 2.05 5.14 -27.24
N TYR A 361 2.33 4.84 -25.98
CA TYR A 361 3.18 5.69 -25.14
C TYR A 361 4.65 5.58 -25.56
N VAL A 362 5.09 4.40 -25.97
CA VAL A 362 6.43 4.17 -26.53
C VAL A 362 6.59 4.97 -27.83
N GLU A 363 5.62 4.89 -28.75
CA GLU A 363 5.64 5.58 -30.04
C GLU A 363 5.59 7.11 -29.93
N LEU A 364 5.00 7.65 -28.85
CA LEU A 364 4.93 9.08 -28.60
C LEU A 364 6.26 9.67 -28.08
N LEU A 365 7.17 8.84 -27.56
CA LEU A 365 8.49 9.31 -27.13
C LEU A 365 9.41 9.57 -28.33
N PRO A 366 10.21 10.64 -28.30
CA PRO A 366 11.30 10.84 -29.25
C PRO A 366 12.21 9.60 -29.35
N PRO A 367 12.50 9.07 -30.56
CA PRO A 367 13.26 7.83 -30.74
C PRO A 367 14.63 7.81 -30.05
N ARG A 368 15.32 8.96 -29.99
CA ARG A 368 16.61 9.13 -29.30
C ARG A 368 16.59 8.75 -27.82
N TRP A 369 15.42 8.79 -27.16
CA TRP A 369 15.29 8.42 -25.75
C TRP A 369 15.12 6.91 -25.55
N LEU A 370 14.94 6.15 -26.63
CA LEU A 370 14.81 4.69 -26.63
C LEU A 370 16.05 3.99 -27.22
N GLU A 371 16.93 4.74 -27.87
CA GLU A 371 18.14 4.23 -28.51
C GLU A 371 19.08 3.53 -27.50
N GLY A 372 19.53 2.32 -27.85
CA GLY A 372 20.42 1.51 -27.02
C GLY A 372 19.76 0.85 -25.80
N LYS A 373 18.44 0.92 -25.65
CA LYS A 373 17.68 0.34 -24.52
C LYS A 373 16.92 -0.92 -24.95
N LEU A 374 16.66 -1.82 -24.01
CA LEU A 374 15.66 -2.87 -24.22
C LEU A 374 14.28 -2.23 -24.21
N VAL A 375 13.49 -2.35 -25.29
CA VAL A 375 12.15 -1.76 -25.38
C VAL A 375 11.11 -2.85 -25.58
N GLU A 376 10.17 -2.97 -24.65
CA GLU A 376 9.06 -3.93 -24.72
C GLU A 376 7.72 -3.19 -24.76
N ALA A 377 7.02 -3.31 -25.90
CA ALA A 377 5.80 -2.58 -26.20
C ALA A 377 4.57 -3.49 -26.26
N TYR A 378 3.66 -3.30 -25.31
CA TYR A 378 2.45 -4.10 -25.11
C TYR A 378 1.21 -3.43 -25.71
N SER A 379 0.15 -4.22 -25.88
CA SER A 379 -1.17 -3.79 -26.34
C SER A 379 -2.07 -3.38 -25.16
N MET A 380 -3.33 -3.00 -25.44
CA MET A 380 -4.31 -2.70 -24.39
C MET A 380 -4.82 -4.00 -23.74
N GLY A 381 -5.09 -3.97 -22.43
CA GLY A 381 -5.60 -5.14 -21.68
C GLY A 381 -4.50 -6.03 -21.09
N GLU A 382 -3.23 -5.71 -21.32
CA GLU A 382 -2.06 -6.45 -20.83
C GLU A 382 -1.40 -5.72 -19.64
N GLU A 383 -2.17 -4.98 -18.83
CA GLU A 383 -1.63 -4.14 -17.75
C GLU A 383 -0.85 -4.95 -16.71
N GLU A 384 -1.38 -6.11 -16.30
CA GLU A 384 -0.75 -6.98 -15.30
C GLU A 384 0.53 -7.63 -15.82
N GLU A 385 0.50 -8.15 -17.05
CA GLU A 385 1.67 -8.75 -17.69
C GLU A 385 2.77 -7.71 -17.88
N ARG A 386 2.42 -6.52 -18.38
CA ARG A 386 3.36 -5.41 -18.56
C ARG A 386 4.01 -4.99 -17.24
N ALA A 387 3.21 -4.87 -16.17
CA ALA A 387 3.74 -4.53 -14.86
C ALA A 387 4.62 -5.63 -14.28
N GLU A 388 4.23 -6.90 -14.41
CA GLU A 388 5.03 -8.05 -13.98
C GLU A 388 6.37 -8.09 -14.71
N ARG A 389 6.34 -7.90 -16.03
CA ARG A 389 7.55 -7.93 -16.84
C ARG A 389 8.54 -6.83 -16.46
N ALA A 390 8.05 -5.63 -16.15
CA ALA A 390 8.89 -4.54 -15.68
C ALA A 390 9.57 -4.86 -14.32
N VAL A 391 8.88 -5.59 -13.43
CA VAL A 391 9.46 -6.08 -12.17
C VAL A 391 10.52 -7.14 -12.44
N VAL A 392 10.23 -8.14 -13.28
CA VAL A 392 11.19 -9.20 -13.64
C VAL A 392 12.48 -8.62 -14.22
N LEU A 393 12.38 -7.66 -15.15
CA LEU A 393 13.55 -6.98 -15.71
C LEU A 393 14.35 -6.20 -14.64
N ALA A 394 13.68 -5.67 -13.62
CA ALA A 394 14.35 -5.00 -12.51
C ALA A 394 15.00 -6.02 -11.55
N GLU A 395 14.41 -7.21 -11.37
CA GLU A 395 14.98 -8.33 -10.62
C GLU A 395 16.22 -8.91 -11.32
N GLU A 396 16.27 -8.85 -12.66
CA GLU A 396 17.50 -9.09 -13.45
C GLU A 396 18.57 -7.99 -13.22
N GLY A 397 18.27 -6.99 -12.39
CA GLY A 397 19.20 -5.96 -11.98
C GLY A 397 19.26 -4.75 -12.92
N ARG A 398 18.25 -4.56 -13.78
CA ARG A 398 18.19 -3.44 -14.73
C ARG A 398 17.56 -2.20 -14.11
N LYS A 399 17.95 -1.02 -14.61
CA LYS A 399 17.18 0.22 -14.40
C LYS A 399 16.02 0.25 -15.38
N VAL A 400 14.83 -0.09 -14.90
CA VAL A 400 13.63 -0.26 -15.73
C VAL A 400 12.71 0.95 -15.59
N VAL A 401 12.18 1.41 -16.71
CA VAL A 401 11.12 2.41 -16.77
C VAL A 401 9.84 1.78 -17.26
N LEU A 402 8.77 1.85 -16.46
CA LEU A 402 7.42 1.50 -16.89
C LEU A 402 6.66 2.77 -17.27
N LEU A 403 6.32 2.91 -18.55
CA LEU A 403 5.63 4.09 -19.07
C LEU A 403 4.14 4.08 -18.72
N SER A 404 3.66 5.23 -18.24
CA SER A 404 2.24 5.55 -18.08
C SER A 404 1.94 6.88 -18.78
N GLY A 405 0.86 6.93 -19.57
CA GLY A 405 0.38 8.19 -20.12
C GLY A 405 -0.12 9.13 -19.01
N GLY A 406 0.08 10.43 -19.18
CA GLY A 406 -0.29 11.41 -18.17
C GLY A 406 0.57 11.27 -16.91
N ASP A 407 -0.10 11.06 -15.78
CA ASP A 407 0.53 10.79 -14.49
C ASP A 407 0.28 9.33 -14.06
N PRO A 408 1.29 8.60 -13.53
CA PRO A 408 1.11 7.20 -13.16
C PRO A 408 0.16 6.94 -11.99
N ALA A 409 -0.03 7.92 -11.11
CA ALA A 409 -0.91 7.83 -9.95
C ALA A 409 -2.37 8.16 -10.29
N LEU A 410 -2.61 8.86 -11.41
CA LEU A 410 -3.96 9.25 -11.85
C LEU A 410 -4.46 8.31 -12.95
N PHE A 411 -5.24 7.30 -12.54
CA PHE A 411 -5.80 6.27 -13.44
C PHE A 411 -4.73 5.50 -14.24
N GLY A 412 -3.49 5.49 -13.76
CA GLY A 412 -2.33 4.84 -14.37
C GLY A 412 -1.91 3.56 -13.63
N LEU A 413 -0.67 3.13 -13.89
CA LEU A 413 -0.16 1.83 -13.41
C LEU A 413 0.59 1.86 -12.07
N ALA A 414 0.75 3.02 -11.42
CA ALA A 414 1.56 3.13 -10.20
C ALA A 414 1.10 2.14 -9.11
N GLY A 415 -0.20 2.11 -8.81
CA GLY A 415 -0.73 1.25 -7.74
C GLY A 415 -0.58 -0.25 -8.02
N LEU A 416 -0.62 -0.67 -9.29
CA LEU A 416 -0.41 -2.07 -9.68
C LEU A 416 1.08 -2.43 -9.62
N ALA A 417 1.93 -1.61 -10.26
CA ALA A 417 3.36 -1.85 -10.35
C ALA A 417 4.05 -1.79 -8.99
N LEU A 418 3.72 -0.83 -8.12
CA LEU A 418 4.26 -0.73 -6.77
C LEU A 418 3.91 -1.97 -5.93
N ARG A 419 2.67 -2.47 -6.02
CA ARG A 419 2.26 -3.71 -5.33
C ARG A 419 3.03 -4.93 -5.83
N LYS A 420 3.22 -5.04 -7.15
CA LYS A 420 4.00 -6.13 -7.73
C LYS A 420 5.48 -6.05 -7.37
N ALA A 421 6.04 -4.84 -7.22
CA ALA A 421 7.44 -4.64 -6.87
C ALA A 421 7.75 -4.80 -5.37
N LEU A 422 6.74 -4.66 -4.50
CA LEU A 422 6.93 -4.65 -3.05
C LEU A 422 7.60 -5.94 -2.56
N GLY A 423 8.75 -5.79 -1.88
CA GLY A 423 9.55 -6.92 -1.39
C GLY A 423 10.39 -7.63 -2.47
N ARG A 424 10.29 -7.22 -3.74
CA ARG A 424 11.02 -7.79 -4.88
C ARG A 424 12.10 -6.84 -5.39
N VAL A 425 11.76 -5.59 -5.69
CA VAL A 425 12.68 -4.56 -6.23
C VAL A 425 12.34 -3.18 -5.69
N GLN A 426 13.34 -2.29 -5.65
CA GLN A 426 13.07 -0.88 -5.34
C GLN A 426 12.23 -0.26 -6.47
N ALA A 427 11.06 0.29 -6.12
CA ALA A 427 10.19 0.95 -7.07
C ALA A 427 9.82 2.36 -6.62
N SER A 428 9.74 3.28 -7.59
CA SER A 428 9.35 4.67 -7.38
C SER A 428 8.44 5.18 -8.50
N VAL A 429 7.73 6.27 -8.25
CA VAL A 429 6.90 6.95 -9.25
C VAL A 429 7.56 8.26 -9.63
N ALA A 430 7.79 8.47 -10.92
CA ALA A 430 8.15 9.76 -11.49
C ALA A 430 6.87 10.42 -12.05
N PRO A 431 6.39 11.52 -11.45
CA PRO A 431 5.13 12.14 -11.81
C PRO A 431 5.17 12.75 -13.21
N GLY A 432 3.98 12.91 -13.80
CA GLY A 432 3.80 13.46 -15.14
C GLY A 432 2.65 14.45 -15.22
N LEU A 433 2.65 15.28 -16.27
CA LEU A 433 1.55 16.21 -16.51
C LEU A 433 0.32 15.41 -16.98
N THR A 434 -0.81 15.49 -16.29
CA THR A 434 -2.02 14.76 -16.71
C THR A 434 -2.83 15.53 -17.77
N ALA A 435 -3.68 14.81 -18.51
CA ALA A 435 -4.44 15.35 -19.64
C ALA A 435 -5.27 16.60 -19.28
N VAL A 436 -5.87 16.65 -18.09
CA VAL A 436 -6.70 17.78 -17.64
C VAL A 436 -5.93 19.11 -17.58
N GLN A 437 -4.63 19.08 -17.28
CA GLN A 437 -3.81 20.29 -17.21
C GLN A 437 -3.55 20.84 -18.62
N ALA A 438 -3.23 19.97 -19.57
CA ALA A 438 -3.12 20.35 -20.97
C ALA A 438 -4.47 20.82 -21.54
N ALA A 439 -5.56 20.16 -21.16
CA ALA A 439 -6.91 20.54 -21.55
C ALA A 439 -7.31 21.92 -21.01
N GLY A 440 -6.99 22.21 -19.73
CA GLY A 440 -7.24 23.52 -19.12
C GLY A 440 -6.53 24.64 -19.88
N ALA A 441 -5.24 24.44 -20.19
CA ALA A 441 -4.45 25.41 -20.95
C ALA A 441 -5.00 25.69 -22.37
N MET A 442 -5.79 24.76 -22.94
CA MET A 442 -6.45 24.96 -24.23
C MET A 442 -7.74 25.78 -24.12
N VAL A 443 -8.38 25.82 -22.96
CA VAL A 443 -9.72 26.42 -22.78
C VAL A 443 -9.75 27.60 -21.80
N GLY A 444 -8.66 27.87 -21.07
CA GLY A 444 -8.53 29.02 -20.17
C GLY A 444 -8.02 28.64 -18.78
N ALA A 445 -8.78 29.01 -17.74
CA ALA A 445 -8.50 28.68 -16.34
C ALA A 445 -9.77 28.13 -15.64
N PRO A 446 -10.30 26.97 -16.07
CA PRO A 446 -11.58 26.45 -15.59
C PRO A 446 -11.55 25.76 -14.20
N TYR A 447 -10.42 25.75 -13.49
CA TYR A 447 -10.24 24.92 -12.27
C TYR A 447 -9.77 25.69 -11.02
N VAL A 448 -9.85 27.02 -11.03
CA VAL A 448 -9.22 27.88 -10.00
C VAL A 448 -9.73 27.56 -8.58
N ASN A 449 -11.02 27.20 -8.43
CA ASN A 449 -11.62 26.88 -7.15
C ASN A 449 -11.53 25.40 -6.76
N GLY A 450 -11.18 24.54 -7.71
CA GLY A 450 -11.06 23.11 -7.50
C GLY A 450 -11.45 22.31 -8.73
N LEU A 451 -11.13 21.02 -8.68
CA LEU A 451 -11.31 20.09 -9.79
C LEU A 451 -11.64 18.70 -9.24
N ALA A 452 -12.70 18.09 -9.76
CA ALA A 452 -13.00 16.68 -9.55
C ALA A 452 -12.47 15.86 -10.73
N LEU A 453 -11.58 14.91 -10.46
CA LEU A 453 -11.06 13.97 -11.45
C LEU A 453 -11.74 12.62 -11.26
N LEU A 454 -12.45 12.16 -12.29
CA LEU A 454 -13.20 10.91 -12.25
C LEU A 454 -12.91 10.07 -13.49
N SER A 455 -13.04 8.75 -13.37
CA SER A 455 -12.99 7.84 -14.51
C SER A 455 -14.34 7.18 -14.73
N LEU A 456 -14.78 7.09 -15.99
CA LEU A 456 -15.98 6.35 -16.39
C LEU A 456 -15.71 4.85 -16.61
N SER A 457 -14.48 4.39 -16.34
CA SER A 457 -14.12 2.98 -16.39
C SER A 457 -14.55 2.25 -15.12
N ASP A 458 -15.33 1.19 -15.31
CA ASP A 458 -15.88 0.30 -14.29
C ASP A 458 -15.36 -1.14 -14.44
N TYR A 459 -14.22 -1.34 -15.11
CA TYR A 459 -13.61 -2.67 -15.25
C TYR A 459 -13.14 -3.24 -13.91
N LEU A 460 -12.64 -2.39 -13.01
CA LEU A 460 -12.05 -2.78 -11.71
C LEU A 460 -12.80 -2.20 -10.51
N GLN A 461 -13.89 -1.46 -10.74
CA GLN A 461 -14.75 -0.89 -9.70
C GLN A 461 -16.21 -1.00 -10.14
N PRO A 462 -17.15 -1.25 -9.22
CA PRO A 462 -18.56 -1.35 -9.58
C PRO A 462 -19.09 -0.01 -10.07
N TRP A 463 -19.95 -0.04 -11.09
CA TRP A 463 -20.58 1.17 -11.65
C TRP A 463 -21.30 2.02 -10.58
N SER A 464 -21.87 1.41 -9.55
CA SER A 464 -22.50 2.12 -8.42
C SER A 464 -21.54 3.06 -7.70
N ALA A 465 -20.27 2.67 -7.53
CA ALA A 465 -19.25 3.54 -6.92
C ALA A 465 -18.90 4.71 -7.83
N VAL A 466 -18.80 4.47 -9.16
CA VAL A 466 -18.57 5.54 -10.15
C VAL A 466 -19.73 6.53 -10.15
N ARG A 467 -20.98 6.04 -10.15
CA ARG A 467 -22.18 6.87 -10.06
C ARG A 467 -22.20 7.72 -8.80
N GLN A 468 -21.91 7.14 -7.64
CA GLN A 468 -21.83 7.87 -6.37
C GLN A 468 -20.76 8.97 -6.42
N ALA A 469 -19.61 8.71 -7.04
CA ALA A 469 -18.57 9.70 -7.21
C ALA A 469 -18.98 10.85 -8.16
N LEU A 470 -19.70 10.53 -9.25
CA LEU A 470 -20.30 11.52 -10.15
C LEU A 470 -21.30 12.42 -9.41
N GLU A 471 -22.17 11.83 -8.59
CA GLU A 471 -23.14 12.56 -7.77
C GLU A 471 -22.43 13.51 -6.78
N GLY A 472 -21.41 13.03 -6.08
CA GLY A 472 -20.61 13.86 -5.18
C GLY A 472 -19.90 15.02 -5.89
N ALA A 473 -19.34 14.76 -7.09
CA ALA A 473 -18.70 15.80 -7.88
C ALA A 473 -19.70 16.85 -8.37
N ALA A 474 -20.86 16.45 -8.89
CA ALA A 474 -21.90 17.38 -9.32
C ALA A 474 -22.43 18.24 -8.16
N LEU A 475 -22.64 17.63 -6.98
CA LEU A 475 -23.08 18.36 -5.78
C LEU A 475 -22.05 19.37 -5.27
N SER A 476 -20.76 19.17 -5.58
CA SER A 476 -19.70 20.10 -5.15
C SER A 476 -19.73 21.44 -5.88
N GLY A 477 -20.33 21.50 -7.09
CA GLY A 477 -20.29 22.67 -7.97
C GLY A 477 -18.92 22.94 -8.61
N LEU A 478 -17.90 22.11 -8.33
CA LEU A 478 -16.57 22.22 -8.93
C LEU A 478 -16.59 21.76 -10.38
N THR A 479 -15.62 22.24 -11.16
CA THR A 479 -15.39 21.67 -12.50
C THR A 479 -15.04 20.20 -12.38
N ALA A 480 -15.67 19.35 -13.19
CA ALA A 480 -15.40 17.92 -13.24
C ALA A 480 -14.75 17.54 -14.57
N ALA A 481 -13.71 16.70 -14.51
CA ALA A 481 -13.08 16.12 -15.69
C ALA A 481 -13.22 14.60 -15.66
N LEU A 482 -13.91 14.06 -16.66
CA LEU A 482 -14.20 12.64 -16.79
C LEU A 482 -13.25 11.99 -17.79
N TYR A 483 -12.48 11.03 -17.31
CA TYR A 483 -11.51 10.22 -18.03
C TYR A 483 -12.11 8.88 -18.47
N ASN A 484 -11.50 8.27 -19.49
CA ASN A 484 -11.78 6.91 -19.93
C ASN A 484 -13.27 6.65 -20.25
N PRO A 485 -13.85 7.32 -21.28
CA PRO A 485 -15.18 6.98 -21.79
C PRO A 485 -15.15 5.61 -22.48
N VAL A 486 -15.07 4.54 -21.69
CA VAL A 486 -14.95 3.16 -22.17
C VAL A 486 -16.20 2.75 -22.95
N LYS A 487 -16.01 1.99 -24.04
CA LYS A 487 -17.11 1.61 -24.95
C LYS A 487 -18.21 0.78 -24.28
N ARG A 488 -17.88 -0.01 -23.26
CA ARG A 488 -18.84 -0.86 -22.54
C ARG A 488 -19.89 0.01 -21.87
N GLU A 489 -21.16 -0.16 -22.28
CA GLU A 489 -22.33 0.54 -21.73
C GLU A 489 -22.17 2.07 -21.77
N LEU A 490 -21.42 2.59 -22.75
CA LEU A 490 -21.08 4.01 -22.83
C LEU A 490 -22.34 4.89 -22.87
N ASP A 491 -23.38 4.46 -23.56
CA ASP A 491 -24.63 5.22 -23.66
C ASP A 491 -25.30 5.40 -22.29
N GLU A 492 -25.41 4.35 -21.49
CA GLU A 492 -25.95 4.40 -20.13
C GLU A 492 -25.10 5.28 -19.20
N LYS A 493 -23.77 5.20 -19.34
CA LYS A 493 -22.84 6.01 -18.55
C LYS A 493 -22.96 7.49 -18.88
N LEU A 494 -23.02 7.84 -20.17
CA LEU A 494 -23.23 9.22 -20.59
C LEU A 494 -24.63 9.69 -20.21
N ALA A 495 -25.65 8.84 -20.27
CA ALA A 495 -27.00 9.17 -19.78
C ALA A 495 -26.99 9.52 -18.29
N ALA A 496 -26.26 8.78 -17.47
CA ALA A 496 -26.10 9.11 -16.05
C ALA A 496 -25.36 10.43 -15.85
N VAL A 497 -24.31 10.72 -16.65
CA VAL A 497 -23.62 12.02 -16.60
C VAL A 497 -24.60 13.16 -16.91
N ARG A 498 -25.40 13.04 -17.99
CA ARG A 498 -26.42 14.03 -18.36
C ARG A 498 -27.44 14.24 -17.23
N GLU A 499 -27.95 13.15 -16.67
CA GLU A 499 -28.92 13.17 -15.57
C GLU A 499 -28.37 13.88 -14.33
N ILE A 500 -27.20 13.45 -13.85
CA ILE A 500 -26.63 13.87 -12.57
C ILE A 500 -26.17 15.33 -12.64
N PHE A 501 -25.36 15.67 -13.64
CA PHE A 501 -24.81 17.02 -13.76
C PHE A 501 -25.87 18.02 -14.27
N GLY A 502 -26.78 17.60 -15.14
CA GLY A 502 -27.90 18.45 -15.58
C GLY A 502 -28.81 18.84 -14.42
N ARG A 503 -29.13 17.91 -13.51
CA ARG A 503 -29.88 18.22 -12.28
C ARG A 503 -29.15 19.16 -11.32
N ALA A 504 -27.81 19.16 -11.35
CA ALA A 504 -26.99 20.04 -10.54
C ALA A 504 -26.74 21.43 -11.20
N GLY A 505 -27.33 21.70 -12.36
CA GLY A 505 -27.25 23.00 -13.04
C GLY A 505 -26.05 23.17 -13.96
N TYR A 506 -25.37 22.09 -14.36
CA TYR A 506 -24.34 22.14 -15.39
C TYR A 506 -25.01 22.20 -16.76
N GLU A 507 -24.67 23.20 -17.57
CA GLU A 507 -25.36 23.46 -18.84
C GLU A 507 -24.56 22.98 -20.06
N GLU A 508 -23.24 23.02 -19.99
CA GLU A 508 -22.34 22.73 -21.11
C GLU A 508 -21.36 21.59 -20.82
N THR A 509 -20.92 20.94 -21.89
CA THR A 509 -19.86 19.93 -21.89
C THR A 509 -18.81 20.31 -22.92
N ILE A 510 -17.54 20.27 -22.50
CA ILE A 510 -16.38 20.58 -23.32
C ILE A 510 -15.63 19.28 -23.58
N LEU A 511 -15.67 18.82 -24.83
CA LEU A 511 -15.02 17.60 -25.29
C LEU A 511 -13.65 17.96 -25.85
N ILE A 512 -12.61 17.50 -25.17
CA ILE A 512 -11.23 17.85 -25.49
C ILE A 512 -10.53 16.56 -25.90
N ARG A 513 -10.30 16.42 -27.21
CA ARG A 513 -9.66 15.25 -27.78
C ARG A 513 -8.19 15.53 -28.03
N ASP A 514 -7.35 14.55 -27.72
CA ASP A 514 -5.92 14.63 -27.98
C ASP A 514 -5.21 15.84 -27.35
N ALA A 515 -5.68 16.25 -26.16
CA ALA A 515 -5.03 17.30 -25.37
C ALA A 515 -3.53 17.02 -25.24
N GLY A 516 -2.70 18.02 -25.55
CA GLY A 516 -1.25 17.90 -25.47
C GLY A 516 -0.60 16.96 -26.51
N ARG A 517 -1.28 16.66 -27.63
CA ARG A 517 -0.72 15.94 -28.79
C ARG A 517 -0.70 16.83 -30.03
N ALA A 518 -0.28 16.29 -31.18
CA ALA A 518 -0.07 17.07 -32.41
C ALA A 518 -1.34 17.68 -33.02
N ALA A 519 -2.51 17.06 -32.83
CA ALA A 519 -3.78 17.50 -33.41
C ALA A 519 -4.89 17.55 -32.34
N PRO A 520 -4.78 18.44 -31.34
CA PRO A 520 -5.78 18.56 -30.30
C PRO A 520 -7.05 19.24 -30.86
N SER A 521 -8.22 18.87 -30.36
CA SER A 521 -9.48 19.55 -30.71
C SER A 521 -10.34 19.82 -29.48
N VAL A 522 -11.13 20.89 -29.57
CA VAL A 522 -12.10 21.28 -28.55
C VAL A 522 -13.46 21.39 -29.23
N LYS A 523 -14.45 20.64 -28.74
CA LYS A 523 -15.85 20.75 -29.14
C LYS A 523 -16.67 21.10 -27.91
N ARG A 524 -17.54 22.10 -28.02
CA ARG A 524 -18.45 22.51 -26.96
C ARG A 524 -19.87 22.11 -27.37
N ILE A 525 -20.59 21.45 -26.48
CA ILE A 525 -21.96 21.03 -26.71
C ILE A 525 -22.80 21.27 -25.45
N PRO A 526 -24.12 21.48 -25.57
CA PRO A 526 -25.03 21.37 -24.44
C PRO A 526 -24.91 19.99 -23.78
N ILE A 527 -25.04 19.91 -22.45
CA ILE A 527 -24.93 18.63 -21.74
C ILE A 527 -25.95 17.60 -22.25
N GLY A 528 -27.14 18.05 -22.65
CA GLY A 528 -28.19 17.20 -23.20
C GLY A 528 -27.81 16.48 -24.51
N GLU A 529 -26.83 17.01 -25.24
CA GLU A 529 -26.33 16.46 -26.51
C GLU A 529 -25.12 15.52 -26.35
N LEU A 530 -24.70 15.25 -25.11
CA LEU A 530 -23.58 14.34 -24.85
C LEU A 530 -23.95 12.89 -25.17
N GLU A 531 -23.57 12.42 -26.36
CA GLU A 531 -23.89 11.07 -26.86
C GLU A 531 -22.63 10.24 -27.19
N PRO A 532 -22.73 8.90 -27.29
CA PRO A 532 -21.58 8.03 -27.54
C PRO A 532 -20.76 8.37 -28.80
N SER A 533 -21.41 8.89 -29.85
CA SER A 533 -20.75 9.27 -31.10
C SER A 533 -19.75 10.43 -30.93
N SER A 534 -19.90 11.22 -29.85
CA SER A 534 -19.15 12.44 -29.61
C SER A 534 -17.81 12.21 -28.91
N VAL A 535 -17.57 11.02 -28.36
CA VAL A 535 -16.39 10.73 -27.53
C VAL A 535 -15.69 9.42 -27.94
N ASP A 536 -14.37 9.37 -27.79
CA ASP A 536 -13.59 8.16 -27.88
C ASP A 536 -12.61 8.07 -26.69
N MET A 537 -11.81 7.00 -26.61
CA MET A 537 -10.82 6.81 -25.53
C MET A 537 -9.74 7.91 -25.44
N ARG A 538 -9.67 8.83 -26.42
CA ARG A 538 -8.72 9.95 -26.47
C ARG A 538 -9.42 11.28 -26.12
N THR A 539 -10.70 11.25 -25.76
CA THR A 539 -11.49 12.41 -25.35
C THR A 539 -11.53 12.52 -23.83
N LEU A 540 -11.14 13.68 -23.32
CA LEU A 540 -11.46 14.14 -21.97
C LEU A 540 -12.79 14.90 -22.02
N ILE A 541 -13.74 14.53 -21.15
CA ILE A 541 -15.02 15.23 -21.01
C ILE A 541 -14.88 16.21 -19.85
N LEU A 542 -15.03 17.49 -20.12
CA LEU A 542 -14.94 18.53 -19.10
C LEU A 542 -16.31 19.18 -18.88
N LEU A 543 -16.72 19.26 -17.63
CA LEU A 543 -17.99 19.82 -17.17
C LEU A 543 -17.66 21.04 -16.29
N PRO A 544 -17.72 22.26 -16.85
CA PRO A 544 -17.39 23.48 -16.12
C PRO A 544 -18.29 23.66 -14.88
N GLY A 545 -17.66 23.97 -13.74
CA GLY A 545 -18.37 24.19 -12.47
C GLY A 545 -19.23 25.45 -12.47
N THR A 546 -20.07 25.61 -11.45
CA THR A 546 -21.06 26.70 -11.36
C THR A 546 -20.45 28.10 -11.24
N SER A 547 -19.19 28.20 -10.82
CA SER A 547 -18.43 29.45 -10.75
C SER A 547 -17.71 29.81 -12.04
N VAL A 548 -17.63 28.88 -13.00
CA VAL A 548 -16.97 29.10 -14.29
C VAL A 548 -17.85 29.94 -15.19
N GLU A 549 -17.28 31.03 -15.70
CA GLU A 549 -17.92 31.88 -16.69
C GLU A 549 -17.15 31.83 -18.01
N ARG A 550 -17.87 32.16 -19.08
CA ARG A 550 -17.26 32.32 -20.41
C ARG A 550 -16.94 33.79 -20.64
N VAL A 551 -15.66 34.08 -20.92
CA VAL A 551 -15.20 35.40 -21.32
C VAL A 551 -14.53 35.29 -22.69
N GLY A 552 -15.27 35.67 -23.73
CA GLY A 552 -14.89 35.40 -25.11
C GLY A 552 -14.77 33.89 -25.36
N GLU A 553 -13.60 33.44 -25.81
CA GLU A 553 -13.32 32.02 -26.02
C GLU A 553 -12.81 31.31 -24.76
N LEU A 554 -12.56 32.01 -23.65
CA LEU A 554 -11.98 31.44 -22.45
C LEU A 554 -13.04 31.01 -21.44
N LEU A 555 -12.77 29.92 -20.73
CA LEU A 555 -13.46 29.47 -19.54
C LEU A 555 -12.66 29.91 -18.32
N LEU A 556 -13.24 30.80 -17.51
CA LEU A 556 -12.59 31.40 -16.35
C LEU A 556 -13.37 31.07 -15.09
N ASP A 557 -12.72 30.38 -14.16
CA ASP A 557 -13.32 30.06 -12.86
C ASP A 557 -13.15 31.23 -11.88
N ARG A 558 -14.27 31.85 -11.50
CA ARG A 558 -14.27 33.09 -10.70
C ARG A 558 -13.81 32.83 -9.27
N ARG A 559 -12.78 33.55 -8.79
CA ARG A 559 -12.28 33.40 -7.41
C ARG A 559 -13.00 34.29 -6.39
N GLY A 560 -13.78 35.27 -6.85
CA GLY A 560 -14.48 36.27 -6.05
C GLY A 560 -13.78 37.64 -5.97
N TYR A 561 -12.83 37.93 -6.87
CA TYR A 561 -12.15 39.23 -6.92
C TYR A 561 -13.11 40.38 -7.25
N ARG A 562 -12.81 41.60 -6.80
CA ARG A 562 -13.70 42.77 -7.03
C ARG A 562 -13.94 43.04 -8.52
N SER A 563 -12.93 42.81 -9.36
CA SER A 563 -13.04 42.93 -10.82
C SER A 563 -14.00 41.92 -11.45
N GLU A 564 -14.22 40.78 -10.81
CA GLU A 564 -15.14 39.72 -11.27
C GLU A 564 -16.59 40.01 -10.86
N LYS A 565 -16.81 40.94 -9.91
CA LYS A 565 -18.14 41.38 -9.48
C LYS A 565 -18.73 42.49 -10.37
N GLY A 566 -17.94 43.00 -11.31
CA GLY A 566 -18.27 44.19 -12.12
C GLY A 566 -19.16 43.97 -13.35
N SER A 567 -19.74 42.78 -13.53
CA SER A 567 -20.56 42.45 -14.72
C SER A 567 -22.06 42.32 -14.44
N SER A 568 -22.50 42.36 -13.18
CA SER A 568 -23.93 42.25 -12.83
C SER A 568 -24.30 43.04 -11.58
N ALA A 569 -24.49 44.35 -11.73
CA ALA A 569 -25.51 45.13 -11.01
C ALA A 569 -25.35 46.64 -11.32
N GLU A 570 -26.32 47.18 -12.05
CA GLU A 570 -26.64 48.60 -12.00
C GLU A 570 -27.16 48.99 -10.61
N SER A 571 -26.81 50.23 -10.23
CA SER A 571 -27.44 51.08 -9.22
C SER A 571 -27.63 50.54 -7.79
N SER A 572 -26.75 50.96 -6.87
CA SER A 572 -27.21 51.67 -5.67
C SER A 572 -26.06 52.49 -5.07
N SER A 573 -26.28 53.79 -4.96
CA SER A 573 -25.43 54.81 -4.35
C SER A 573 -24.96 54.44 -2.95
N MET A 574 -23.67 54.66 -2.66
CA MET A 574 -23.16 54.73 -1.29
C MET A 574 -23.62 56.04 -0.62
N PRO A 575 -24.13 56.03 0.62
CA PRO A 575 -24.08 57.21 1.46
C PRO A 575 -22.76 57.26 2.24
N SER A 576 -22.31 58.50 2.41
CA SER A 576 -21.10 58.98 3.07
C SER A 576 -21.03 58.66 4.56
N SER A 577 -19.78 58.61 5.04
CA SER A 577 -19.38 58.68 6.45
C SER A 577 -19.95 59.92 7.15
N ASP A 578 -20.63 59.71 8.29
CA ASP A 578 -20.46 60.48 9.54
C ASP A 578 -21.61 60.20 10.53
N ALA A 579 -21.33 59.42 11.58
CA ALA A 579 -22.05 59.44 12.87
C ALA A 579 -21.28 58.64 13.95
N PRO A 580 -21.35 59.05 15.24
CA PRO A 580 -20.35 58.76 16.28
C PRO A 580 -20.55 57.39 16.99
N PRO A 581 -19.56 56.87 17.73
CA PRO A 581 -19.69 55.55 18.34
C PRO A 581 -20.46 55.61 19.66
N PRO A 582 -21.40 54.68 19.88
CA PRO A 582 -21.43 54.08 21.21
C PRO A 582 -21.77 52.58 21.20
N GLY A 583 -21.26 51.88 22.22
CA GLY A 583 -21.82 50.61 22.69
C GLY A 583 -20.92 49.40 22.42
N SER A 584 -20.02 49.12 23.37
CA SER A 584 -19.28 47.87 23.49
C SER A 584 -20.17 46.62 23.40
N GLY A 585 -19.99 45.87 22.32
CA GLY A 585 -20.44 44.49 22.17
C GLY A 585 -19.56 43.81 21.14
N ARG A 586 -18.26 43.65 21.43
CA ARG A 586 -17.39 42.83 20.58
C ARG A 586 -17.90 41.40 20.65
N SER A 587 -18.59 40.91 19.61
CA SER A 587 -18.60 39.48 19.34
C SER A 587 -17.14 39.08 19.14
N SER A 588 -16.66 38.15 19.97
CA SER A 588 -15.33 37.59 19.76
C SER A 588 -15.33 36.86 18.42
N PRO A 589 -14.30 36.99 17.58
CA PRO A 589 -14.22 36.21 16.34
C PRO A 589 -14.30 34.73 16.71
N GLY A 590 -15.22 34.00 16.08
CA GLY A 590 -15.33 32.56 16.27
C GLY A 590 -14.07 31.88 15.75
N PHE A 591 -13.44 31.05 16.59
CA PHE A 591 -12.29 30.25 16.20
C PHE A 591 -12.72 28.80 15.96
N SER A 592 -12.23 28.18 14.88
CA SER A 592 -12.37 26.74 14.69
C SER A 592 -11.53 26.01 15.73
N LEU A 593 -12.20 25.40 16.71
CA LEU A 593 -11.56 24.62 17.77
C LEU A 593 -11.87 23.14 17.57
N MET A 594 -10.83 22.31 17.47
CA MET A 594 -10.97 20.85 17.52
C MET A 594 -10.94 20.40 18.97
N VAL A 595 -12.02 19.77 19.45
CA VAL A 595 -12.14 19.28 20.83
C VAL A 595 -12.26 17.77 20.80
N GLN A 596 -11.37 17.07 21.50
CA GLN A 596 -11.48 15.63 21.73
C GLN A 596 -12.34 15.38 22.96
N LEU A 597 -13.48 14.72 22.77
CA LEU A 597 -14.39 14.36 23.86
C LEU A 597 -14.08 12.95 24.36
N SER A 598 -14.11 12.78 25.68
CA SER A 598 -13.96 11.50 26.36
C SER A 598 -15.26 11.17 27.08
N PRO A 599 -15.64 9.88 27.22
CA PRO A 599 -16.79 9.49 28.04
C PRO A 599 -16.69 9.95 29.51
N ARG A 600 -15.51 10.36 29.98
CA ARG A 600 -15.27 10.93 31.32
C ARG A 600 -15.52 12.43 31.41
N SER A 601 -15.77 13.12 30.30
CA SER A 601 -15.91 14.59 30.22
C SER A 601 -17.25 15.13 30.76
N GLY A 602 -18.10 14.28 31.35
CA GLY A 602 -19.44 14.65 31.78
C GLY A 602 -20.44 14.72 30.63
N PRO A 603 -21.74 14.92 30.92
CA PRO A 603 -22.74 15.02 29.87
C PRO A 603 -22.52 16.27 29.01
N VAL A 604 -22.78 16.15 27.71
CA VAL A 604 -22.85 17.29 26.78
C VAL A 604 -24.29 17.79 26.75
N LEU A 605 -24.45 19.11 26.91
CA LEU A 605 -25.76 19.75 26.79
C LEU A 605 -26.13 19.88 25.31
N VAL A 606 -27.34 19.47 24.95
CA VAL A 606 -27.93 19.73 23.62
C VAL A 606 -29.20 20.55 23.83
N ALA A 607 -29.20 21.78 23.33
CA ALA A 607 -30.37 22.65 23.35
C ALA A 607 -31.10 22.57 22.01
N GLY A 608 -32.28 21.96 22.00
CA GLY A 608 -33.10 21.77 20.79
C GLY A 608 -33.26 20.30 20.39
N GLY A 609 -34.51 19.83 20.33
CA GLY A 609 -34.88 18.45 19.99
C GLY A 609 -35.31 18.22 18.54
N GLY A 610 -35.12 19.20 17.66
CA GLY A 610 -35.46 19.09 16.23
C GLY A 610 -34.50 18.19 15.45
N THR A 611 -34.61 18.21 14.12
CA THR A 611 -33.79 17.37 13.22
C THR A 611 -32.28 17.58 13.39
N VAL A 612 -31.85 18.82 13.61
CA VAL A 612 -30.44 19.15 13.89
C VAL A 612 -30.00 18.57 15.23
N GLY A 613 -30.84 18.67 16.26
CA GLY A 613 -30.62 18.09 17.58
C GLY A 613 -30.44 16.58 17.51
N LEU A 614 -31.38 15.88 16.85
CA LEU A 614 -31.30 14.43 16.65
C LEU A 614 -29.98 14.00 16.00
N ARG A 615 -29.55 14.70 14.95
CA ARG A 615 -28.27 14.40 14.28
C ARG A 615 -27.09 14.56 15.24
N LYS A 616 -27.06 15.62 16.04
CA LYS A 616 -25.96 15.86 17.00
C LYS A 616 -25.95 14.85 18.14
N VAL A 617 -27.11 14.50 18.68
CA VAL A 617 -27.24 13.48 19.73
C VAL A 617 -26.75 12.12 19.21
N ARG A 618 -27.11 11.72 17.98
CA ARG A 618 -26.61 10.47 17.38
C ARG A 618 -25.08 10.42 17.31
N THR A 619 -24.44 11.48 16.82
CA THR A 619 -22.98 11.56 16.76
C THR A 619 -22.33 11.47 18.14
N LEU A 620 -22.92 12.08 19.18
CA LEU A 620 -22.42 12.00 20.55
C LEU A 620 -22.57 10.58 21.13
N LEU A 621 -23.70 9.92 20.86
CA LEU A 621 -23.96 8.56 21.33
C LEU A 621 -23.09 7.51 20.64
N GLU A 622 -22.77 7.67 19.35
CA GLU A 622 -21.76 6.86 18.64
C GLU A 622 -20.39 6.92 19.33
N GLY A 623 -20.03 8.09 19.87
CA GLY A 623 -18.83 8.30 20.67
C GLY A 623 -18.96 7.89 22.15
N VAL A 624 -20.09 7.29 22.55
CA VAL A 624 -20.40 6.91 23.95
C VAL A 624 -20.31 8.12 24.91
N ILE A 625 -20.67 9.30 24.42
CA ILE A 625 -20.68 10.54 25.21
C ILE A 625 -22.05 10.70 25.86
N PRO A 626 -22.14 10.89 27.20
CA PRO A 626 -23.42 11.12 27.86
C PRO A 626 -24.06 12.42 27.36
N VAL A 627 -25.40 12.45 27.23
CA VAL A 627 -26.12 13.59 26.67
C VAL A 627 -27.23 14.05 27.60
N LYS A 628 -27.31 15.37 27.85
CA LYS A 628 -28.46 16.04 28.44
C LYS A 628 -29.17 16.88 27.38
N LEU A 629 -30.35 16.46 26.96
CA LEU A 629 -31.22 17.20 26.05
C LEU A 629 -32.12 18.15 26.85
N VAL A 630 -32.14 19.43 26.48
CA VAL A 630 -33.10 20.40 26.99
C VAL A 630 -33.90 20.96 25.83
N SER A 631 -35.16 20.57 25.73
CA SER A 631 -36.06 21.07 24.70
C SER A 631 -37.52 20.81 25.05
N PRO A 632 -38.45 21.76 24.80
CA PRO A 632 -39.88 21.55 25.03
C PRO A 632 -40.43 20.36 24.22
N GLU A 633 -39.94 20.19 22.99
CA GLU A 633 -40.35 19.15 22.06
C GLU A 633 -39.11 18.44 21.50
N ALA A 634 -39.24 17.16 21.17
CA ALA A 634 -38.16 16.39 20.57
C ALA A 634 -38.70 15.44 19.50
N GLN A 635 -37.89 15.17 18.48
CA GLN A 635 -38.19 14.15 17.47
C GLN A 635 -38.51 12.80 18.12
N PRO A 636 -39.41 11.96 17.55
CA PRO A 636 -39.86 10.71 18.17
C PRO A 636 -38.74 9.76 18.62
N GLU A 637 -37.63 9.77 17.90
CA GLU A 637 -36.46 8.95 18.22
C GLU A 637 -35.71 9.43 19.46
N LEU A 638 -35.58 10.75 19.67
CA LEU A 638 -35.02 11.31 20.91
C LEU A 638 -35.94 11.02 22.10
N GLN A 639 -37.25 11.03 21.89
CA GLN A 639 -38.21 10.64 22.93
C GLN A 639 -38.03 9.18 23.34
N ARG A 640 -37.80 8.28 22.36
CA ARG A 640 -37.50 6.87 22.60
C ARG A 640 -36.18 6.70 23.37
N CYS A 641 -35.11 7.35 22.93
CA CYS A 641 -33.82 7.32 23.63
C CYS A 641 -33.94 7.79 25.09
N ALA A 642 -34.75 8.82 25.35
CA ALA A 642 -35.00 9.30 26.71
C ALA A 642 -35.82 8.29 27.55
N ALA A 643 -36.84 7.65 26.95
CA ALA A 643 -37.65 6.63 27.63
C ALA A 643 -36.84 5.37 27.97
N GLU A 644 -35.85 5.04 27.14
CA GLU A 644 -34.90 3.93 27.35
C GLU A 644 -33.73 4.30 28.28
N GLY A 645 -33.67 5.54 28.77
CA GLY A 645 -32.62 6.02 29.68
C GLY A 645 -31.26 6.27 29.02
N ILE A 646 -31.21 6.28 27.68
CA ILE A 646 -29.98 6.50 26.89
C ILE A 646 -29.53 7.96 26.97
N ILE A 647 -30.49 8.89 27.05
CA ILE A 647 -30.23 10.32 27.25
C ILE A 647 -31.07 10.86 28.41
N ALA A 648 -30.57 11.88 29.10
CA ALA A 648 -31.39 12.65 30.03
C ALA A 648 -32.15 13.73 29.24
N TRP A 649 -33.48 13.81 29.37
CA TRP A 649 -34.28 14.83 28.68
C TRP A 649 -35.11 15.67 29.66
N GLU A 650 -34.91 16.98 29.62
CA GLU A 650 -35.76 17.95 30.31
C GLU A 650 -36.69 18.67 29.32
N ARG A 651 -38.00 18.50 29.51
CA ARG A 651 -39.08 19.04 28.65
C ARG A 651 -39.36 20.51 28.95
N ARG A 652 -38.38 21.36 28.71
CA ARG A 652 -38.47 22.82 28.88
C ARG A 652 -37.49 23.53 27.97
N ARG A 653 -37.56 24.87 27.93
CA ARG A 653 -36.53 25.69 27.28
C ARG A 653 -35.24 25.71 28.13
N ALA A 654 -34.11 25.89 27.46
CA ALA A 654 -32.82 26.02 28.13
C ALA A 654 -32.76 27.29 28.98
N GLU A 655 -32.14 27.19 30.14
CA GLU A 655 -31.97 28.26 31.12
C GLU A 655 -30.48 28.45 31.43
N ARG A 656 -30.13 29.59 32.02
CA ARG A 656 -28.73 29.92 32.37
C ARG A 656 -28.02 28.86 33.23
N ARG A 657 -28.76 28.15 34.09
CA ARG A 657 -28.19 27.07 34.93
C ARG A 657 -27.64 25.91 34.10
N ASP A 658 -28.30 25.59 32.97
CA ASP A 658 -27.89 24.46 32.13
C ASP A 658 -26.49 24.68 31.57
N PHE A 659 -26.18 25.91 31.17
CA PHE A 659 -24.86 26.29 30.68
C PHE A 659 -23.80 26.37 31.78
N LYS A 660 -24.17 26.69 33.03
CA LYS A 660 -23.22 26.67 34.16
C LYS A 660 -22.83 25.25 34.58
N GLU A 661 -23.73 24.29 34.41
CA GLU A 661 -23.51 22.91 34.84
C GLU A 661 -22.70 22.08 33.83
N HIS A 662 -22.50 22.59 32.61
CA HIS A 662 -21.91 21.82 31.50
C HIS A 662 -20.70 22.57 30.90
N SER A 663 -19.64 21.83 30.59
CA SER A 663 -18.44 22.40 29.96
C SER A 663 -18.59 22.62 28.45
N LEU A 664 -19.54 21.92 27.80
CA LEU A 664 -19.83 22.03 26.37
C LEU A 664 -21.34 21.96 26.12
N ALA A 665 -21.84 22.86 25.28
CA ALA A 665 -23.20 22.88 24.79
C ALA A 665 -23.29 22.97 23.26
N LEU A 666 -24.15 22.15 22.67
CA LEU A 666 -24.53 22.22 21.26
C LEU A 666 -25.90 22.91 21.15
N ILE A 667 -25.94 24.07 20.49
CA ILE A 667 -27.18 24.80 20.22
C ILE A 667 -27.71 24.36 18.86
N ALA A 668 -28.80 23.60 18.88
CA ALA A 668 -29.44 22.99 17.72
C ALA A 668 -30.87 23.53 17.53
N LEU A 669 -30.98 24.86 17.50
CA LEU A 669 -32.22 25.63 17.38
C LEU A 669 -32.27 26.40 16.06
N SER A 670 -33.41 27.03 15.73
CA SER A 670 -33.47 27.97 14.61
C SER A 670 -32.61 29.21 14.89
N PRO A 671 -32.25 30.02 13.87
CA PRO A 671 -31.55 31.28 14.09
C PRO A 671 -32.25 32.22 15.09
N GLU A 672 -33.59 32.33 15.02
CA GLU A 672 -34.37 33.19 15.90
C GLU A 672 -34.35 32.72 17.35
N ASP A 673 -34.47 31.41 17.58
CA ASP A 673 -34.42 30.81 18.91
C ASP A 673 -32.99 30.80 19.48
N THR A 674 -31.98 30.63 18.61
CA THR A 674 -30.57 30.69 19.00
C THR A 674 -30.21 32.07 19.56
N ALA A 675 -30.70 33.14 18.94
CA ALA A 675 -30.48 34.51 19.41
C ALA A 675 -31.04 34.76 20.83
N GLN A 676 -32.09 34.04 21.23
CA GLN A 676 -32.67 34.14 22.58
C GLN A 676 -31.92 33.31 23.63
N VAL A 677 -31.26 32.22 23.21
CA VAL A 677 -30.56 31.29 24.10
C VAL A 677 -29.10 31.69 24.31
N LEU A 678 -28.44 32.27 23.31
CA LEU A 678 -27.04 32.70 23.39
C LEU A 678 -26.71 33.59 24.60
N PRO A 679 -27.50 34.64 24.93
CA PRO A 679 -27.24 35.47 26.11
C PRO A 679 -27.27 34.70 27.45
N LEU A 680 -27.96 33.55 27.51
CA LEU A 680 -28.01 32.73 28.72
C LEU A 680 -26.68 32.04 29.01
N ALA A 681 -25.87 31.79 27.98
CA ALA A 681 -24.58 31.13 28.11
C ALA A 681 -23.42 32.11 28.38
N GLU A 682 -23.63 33.41 28.21
CA GLU A 682 -22.59 34.42 28.46
C GLU A 682 -22.10 34.40 29.92
N GLY A 683 -20.78 34.43 30.09
CA GLY A 683 -20.13 34.42 31.40
C GLY A 683 -20.30 33.13 32.21
N THR A 684 -20.73 32.03 31.59
CA THR A 684 -20.87 30.72 32.27
C THR A 684 -19.61 29.85 32.18
N GLY A 685 -18.70 30.14 31.24
CA GLY A 685 -17.52 29.31 30.96
C GLY A 685 -17.81 28.08 30.10
N CYS A 686 -19.06 27.89 29.66
CA CYS A 686 -19.47 26.83 28.75
C CYS A 686 -18.94 27.09 27.33
N LEU A 687 -18.31 26.08 26.71
CA LEU A 687 -17.99 26.13 25.29
C LEU A 687 -19.27 25.92 24.46
N LEU A 688 -19.47 26.75 23.44
CA LEU A 688 -20.70 26.73 22.63
C LEU A 688 -20.40 26.34 21.19
N ASN A 689 -21.20 25.43 20.65
CA ASN A 689 -21.25 25.13 19.23
C ASN A 689 -22.65 25.43 18.70
N CYS A 690 -22.79 26.50 17.93
CA CYS A 690 -24.06 26.93 17.35
C CYS A 690 -24.22 26.36 15.95
N CYS A 691 -25.22 25.49 15.78
CA CYS A 691 -25.44 24.81 14.52
C CYS A 691 -26.27 25.70 13.57
N GLY A 692 -25.64 26.28 12.54
CA GLY A 692 -26.35 26.85 11.39
C GLY A 692 -26.61 28.36 11.42
N THR A 693 -26.04 29.12 12.36
CA THR A 693 -26.06 30.59 12.33
C THR A 693 -24.71 31.10 11.78
N PRO A 694 -24.67 31.94 10.73
CA PRO A 694 -23.51 32.78 10.51
C PRO A 694 -23.42 33.72 11.72
N LEU A 695 -22.35 33.60 12.50
CA LEU A 695 -22.01 34.65 13.46
C LEU A 695 -21.60 35.86 12.63
N SER A 696 -22.54 36.78 12.43
CA SER A 696 -22.32 38.07 11.75
C SER A 696 -21.31 38.93 12.49
#